data_AF-A0A6C0FKW3-F1
#
_entry.id   AF-A0A6C0FKW3-F1
#
_cell.length_a   1.000
_cell.length_b   1.000
_cell.length_c   1.000
_cell.angle_alpha   90.00
_cell.angle_beta   90.00
_cell.angle_gamma   90.00
#
_symmetry.space_group_name_H-M   'P 1'
#
loop_
_entity.id
_entity.type
_entity.pdbx_description
1 polymer ?
#
loop_
_entity_poly.entity_id
_entity_poly.type
_entity_poly.pdbx_seq_one_letter_code
_entity_poly.pdbx_strand_id
1 'polypeptide(L)'
;MNGMRALVAVVTGALVAAGLVVAGPPPATAAVPAGFTEQLVATVPNPSAIAFTADGRMLVTQQSGSLRVRTAAGTLLATPALNLSSRLCTNSERGLLGVATDPDPATRAIYLFYTARTGTTCPTSQGGTPAGAPVNRVSRFVLGDDNVVDQASETVLLDGIASPAGNHNAGDVHVGKDGYLYVSTGDGGCDYKGDSGCGGNNDASRDRNVLNGKILRVDRTTGAPAPGNPFLGTGTASCRLAPAAPGTICRETFAWGLRNPFRFAFDPDASGTVFHVNDVGQNVWEEIDLGTSGADYGWPVREGHCAQTGSATSCGGALPAGMTNPIHDYGRSTGCGSITGGAFVPDGIWPAAYEDGYLFSDYNCGKLMMLEGGVRTDVSTGLGAAVHLEFGPWSGSQALYYTTYANGGEIRRLAYTGTANRSPTAALTVSPTSGAAPLTTTLDGRGSSDPDGGALTYLWQFGDGTPDATTTSPTVQHTYAAGTWTATLRVRDPQGATSAAVTIRISSGNTAPTAQITSPAAGATFVVGQSYTLSGSATDAQDGTVPGSRLSWTVVRVHDQHTHPFLGPVTGTSVSFEAPGPEDLAAAANSHLRIALTATDSQGATTTVTRDFLPRKVDVTLATSPVGRTLTVNGQTVTGPTTLTSWAGFDLRLAVPSQQDAQGRTYELDRWSDGSTAASRTWRTPSAAATLTATLGLRGLRAVYYDDVDLTGTTVTRTDPSIAFDWGLAAPVSGIGADTFSVRWSGSVVPRYSQTYTFATTSDDGVRLWVDGKLVIDQWTNHSRRVDTGTVTLTAGQSVPIVLEYFDNLRNAVAELRWSSTSQTSEIVPTTRLRP
;
A
#
# COMPACT_ATOMS: atom_id res chain seq x y z
N MET A 1 42.69 31.50 50.12
CA MET A 1 42.41 31.81 48.70
C MET A 1 42.40 30.51 47.92
N ASN A 2 41.27 30.26 47.25
CA ASN A 2 41.00 29.36 46.13
C ASN A 2 41.38 27.87 46.20
N GLY A 3 40.35 27.02 46.17
CA GLY A 3 40.50 25.64 45.72
C GLY A 3 39.41 24.66 46.17
N MET A 4 38.13 24.92 45.85
CA MET A 4 37.09 23.88 45.89
C MET A 4 37.46 22.75 44.92
N ARG A 5 37.64 21.53 45.41
CA ARG A 5 37.56 20.29 44.62
C ARG A 5 36.48 19.41 45.24
N ALA A 6 35.35 19.33 44.53
CA ALA A 6 34.25 18.42 44.85
C ALA A 6 34.68 16.98 44.57
N LEU A 7 34.52 16.11 45.55
CA LEU A 7 34.57 14.66 45.38
C LEU A 7 33.20 14.24 44.82
N VAL A 8 33.17 13.84 43.54
CA VAL A 8 31.99 13.19 42.94
C VAL A 8 32.03 11.72 43.34
N ALA A 9 31.13 11.32 44.24
CA ALA A 9 30.82 9.92 44.48
C ALA A 9 29.97 9.41 43.32
N VAL A 10 30.52 8.50 42.51
CA VAL A 10 29.77 7.76 41.50
C VAL A 10 28.92 6.73 42.23
N VAL A 11 27.63 7.02 42.38
CA VAL A 11 26.62 6.03 42.78
C VAL A 11 26.13 5.36 41.50
N THR A 12 26.59 4.15 41.24
CA THR A 12 25.99 3.23 40.27
C THR A 12 24.60 2.82 40.76
N GLY A 13 23.57 3.53 40.30
CA GLY A 13 22.17 3.14 40.50
C GLY A 13 21.76 2.11 39.45
N ALA A 14 21.71 0.84 39.84
CA ALA A 14 20.99 -0.19 39.10
C ALA A 14 19.48 0.09 39.23
N LEU A 15 18.86 0.61 38.18
CA LEU A 15 17.41 0.69 38.06
C LEU A 15 16.90 -0.71 37.73
N VAL A 16 16.42 -1.41 38.75
CA VAL A 16 15.59 -2.60 38.63
C VAL A 16 14.30 -2.16 37.94
N ALA A 17 14.09 -2.61 36.70
CA ALA A 17 12.82 -2.50 35.99
C ALA A 17 11.78 -3.41 36.69
N ALA A 18 11.18 -2.91 37.76
CA ALA A 18 9.96 -3.48 38.29
C ALA A 18 8.85 -3.24 37.26
N GLY A 19 8.37 -4.31 36.63
CA GLY A 19 7.15 -4.26 35.85
C GLY A 19 6.00 -3.83 36.76
N LEU A 20 5.61 -2.56 36.68
CA LEU A 20 4.31 -2.13 37.17
C LEU A 20 3.27 -2.81 36.28
N VAL A 21 2.70 -3.92 36.77
CA VAL A 21 1.33 -4.28 36.40
C VAL A 21 0.47 -3.15 36.95
N VAL A 22 0.17 -2.14 36.14
CA VAL A 22 -0.90 -1.19 36.48
C VAL A 22 -2.18 -2.03 36.44
N ALA A 23 -2.69 -2.36 37.63
CA ALA A 23 -3.97 -3.01 37.75
C ALA A 23 -5.02 -2.07 37.15
N GLY A 24 -5.54 -2.45 35.98
CA GLY A 24 -6.66 -1.73 35.39
C GLY A 24 -7.87 -1.78 36.33
N PRO A 25 -8.78 -0.79 36.26
CA PRO A 25 -9.95 -0.77 37.12
C PRO A 25 -10.72 -2.10 37.02
N PRO A 26 -11.24 -2.64 38.15
CA PRO A 26 -12.05 -3.84 38.13
C PRO A 26 -13.26 -3.63 37.20
N PRO A 27 -13.68 -4.65 36.44
CA PRO A 27 -14.84 -4.54 35.57
C PRO A 27 -16.09 -4.36 36.46
N ALA A 28 -16.57 -3.12 36.56
CA ALA A 28 -17.90 -2.80 37.09
C ALA A 28 -18.93 -2.97 35.97
N THR A 29 -20.22 -3.09 36.28
CA THR A 29 -21.26 -2.91 35.25
C THR A 29 -21.05 -1.54 34.61
N ALA A 30 -20.83 -1.49 33.29
CA ALA A 30 -20.53 -0.24 32.62
C ALA A 30 -21.73 0.71 32.75
N ALA A 31 -21.47 1.99 33.02
CA ALA A 31 -22.50 3.01 32.96
C ALA A 31 -22.76 3.32 31.49
N VAL A 32 -23.91 2.90 30.98
CA VAL A 32 -24.27 2.99 29.56
C VAL A 32 -25.36 4.02 29.31
N PRO A 33 -25.46 4.60 28.09
CA PRO A 33 -26.50 5.55 27.75
C PRO A 33 -27.92 4.94 27.83
N ALA A 34 -28.93 5.80 27.88
CA ALA A 34 -30.32 5.35 27.84
C ALA A 34 -30.63 4.52 26.59
N GLY A 35 -31.37 3.42 26.76
CA GLY A 35 -31.68 2.47 25.68
C GLY A 35 -30.60 1.41 25.44
N PHE A 36 -29.42 1.53 26.05
CA PHE A 36 -28.38 0.51 25.99
C PHE A 36 -28.44 -0.46 27.16
N THR A 37 -28.01 -1.69 26.90
CA THR A 37 -27.73 -2.71 27.92
C THR A 37 -26.31 -3.21 27.76
N GLU A 38 -25.62 -3.39 28.89
CA GLU A 38 -24.33 -4.07 28.94
C GLU A 38 -24.50 -5.42 29.64
N GLN A 39 -23.91 -6.46 29.05
CA GLN A 39 -24.03 -7.82 29.56
C GLN A 39 -22.73 -8.60 29.42
N LEU A 40 -22.40 -9.36 30.47
CA LEU A 40 -21.38 -10.41 30.42
C LEU A 40 -21.78 -11.49 29.41
N VAL A 41 -20.90 -11.75 28.44
CA VAL A 41 -21.08 -12.77 27.40
C VAL A 41 -20.34 -14.05 27.77
N ALA A 42 -19.10 -13.93 28.25
CA ALA A 42 -18.26 -15.04 28.67
C ALA A 42 -17.12 -14.55 29.56
N THR A 43 -16.63 -15.42 30.44
CA THR A 43 -15.37 -15.22 31.16
C THR A 43 -14.28 -16.02 30.45
N VAL A 44 -13.23 -15.33 30.01
CA VAL A 44 -12.09 -15.93 29.30
C VAL A 44 -10.82 -15.29 29.85
N PRO A 45 -9.89 -16.03 30.45
CA PRO A 45 -8.66 -15.45 31.00
C PRO A 45 -7.82 -14.73 29.93
N ASN A 46 -7.39 -13.50 30.24
CA ASN A 46 -6.55 -12.63 29.42
C ASN A 46 -6.94 -12.64 27.92
N PRO A 47 -8.20 -12.31 27.59
CA PRO A 47 -8.65 -12.25 26.21
C PRO A 47 -7.99 -11.03 25.54
N SER A 48 -7.44 -11.23 24.34
CA SER A 48 -6.70 -10.18 23.62
C SER A 48 -7.48 -9.62 22.44
N ALA A 49 -8.16 -10.46 21.67
CA ALA A 49 -8.96 -10.07 20.51
C ALA A 49 -10.12 -11.05 20.29
N ILE A 50 -11.12 -10.59 19.53
CA ILE A 50 -12.26 -11.39 19.09
C ILE A 50 -12.51 -11.18 17.61
N ALA A 51 -13.04 -12.21 16.95
CA ALA A 51 -13.54 -12.12 15.58
C ALA A 51 -14.75 -13.02 15.40
N PHE A 52 -15.62 -12.67 14.45
CA PHE A 52 -16.80 -13.46 14.13
C PHE A 52 -16.62 -14.20 12.80
N THR A 53 -16.97 -15.48 12.81
CA THR A 53 -17.10 -16.28 11.60
C THR A 53 -18.43 -15.95 10.90
N ALA A 54 -18.51 -16.19 9.59
CA ALA A 54 -19.73 -15.95 8.82
C ALA A 54 -20.94 -16.76 9.33
N ASP A 55 -20.70 -17.91 9.97
CA ASP A 55 -21.74 -18.74 10.59
C ASP A 55 -22.07 -18.32 12.05
N GLY A 56 -21.53 -17.20 12.52
CA GLY A 56 -21.89 -16.57 13.79
C GLY A 56 -21.16 -17.10 15.02
N ARG A 57 -20.14 -17.95 14.86
CA ARG A 57 -19.25 -18.33 15.98
C ARG A 57 -18.31 -17.17 16.29
N MET A 58 -18.06 -16.95 17.58
CA MET A 58 -17.07 -16.00 18.06
C MET A 58 -15.77 -16.72 18.38
N LEU A 59 -14.67 -16.25 17.79
CA LEU A 59 -13.30 -16.66 18.10
C LEU A 59 -12.73 -15.71 19.13
N VAL A 60 -11.97 -16.23 20.08
CA VAL A 60 -11.36 -15.43 21.15
C VAL A 60 -9.92 -15.87 21.33
N THR A 61 -8.99 -14.95 21.14
CA THR A 61 -7.58 -15.20 21.45
C THR A 61 -7.32 -14.97 22.93
N GLN A 62 -6.56 -15.87 23.54
CA GLN A 62 -6.02 -15.70 24.89
C GLN A 62 -4.53 -15.44 24.80
N GLN A 63 -4.03 -14.45 25.54
CA GLN A 63 -2.60 -14.11 25.54
C GLN A 63 -1.71 -15.34 25.82
N SER A 64 -2.19 -16.28 26.66
CA SER A 64 -1.53 -17.55 26.98
C SER A 64 -1.33 -18.51 25.80
N GLY A 65 -1.91 -18.22 24.62
CA GLY A 65 -1.70 -18.95 23.37
C GLY A 65 -2.83 -19.88 22.96
N SER A 66 -4.01 -19.77 23.58
CA SER A 66 -5.19 -20.58 23.20
C SER A 66 -6.17 -19.75 22.37
N LEU A 67 -6.73 -20.35 21.32
CA LEU A 67 -7.89 -19.85 20.60
C LEU A 67 -9.15 -20.56 21.12
N ARG A 68 -10.10 -19.80 21.64
CA ARG A 68 -11.39 -20.30 22.12
C ARG A 68 -12.47 -20.06 21.09
N VAL A 69 -13.50 -20.92 21.11
CA VAL A 69 -14.69 -20.76 20.28
C VAL A 69 -15.90 -20.68 21.19
N ARG A 70 -16.72 -19.65 20.97
CA ARG A 70 -18.09 -19.59 21.45
C ARG A 70 -19.02 -19.83 20.26
N THR A 71 -19.85 -20.86 20.37
CA THR A 71 -20.75 -21.27 19.29
C THR A 71 -21.79 -20.18 18.99
N ALA A 72 -22.39 -20.21 17.80
CA ALA A 72 -23.48 -19.31 17.44
C ALA A 72 -24.68 -19.41 18.41
N ALA A 73 -24.94 -20.61 18.96
CA ALA A 73 -25.94 -20.84 20.01
C ALA A 73 -25.58 -20.24 21.37
N GLY A 74 -24.32 -19.80 21.54
CA GLY A 74 -23.87 -19.01 22.67
C GLY A 74 -23.06 -19.74 23.73
N THR A 75 -22.67 -20.99 23.48
CA THR A 75 -21.87 -21.80 24.40
C THR A 75 -20.39 -21.57 24.18
N LEU A 76 -19.65 -21.15 25.21
CA LEU A 76 -18.18 -21.17 25.18
C LEU A 76 -17.71 -22.63 25.33
N LEU A 77 -17.01 -23.14 24.32
CA LEU A 77 -16.50 -24.51 24.34
C LEU A 77 -15.39 -24.66 25.39
N ALA A 78 -15.37 -25.79 26.11
CA ALA A 78 -14.39 -26.07 27.16
C ALA A 78 -12.99 -26.37 26.60
N THR A 79 -12.91 -27.06 25.45
CA THR A 79 -11.67 -27.35 24.72
C THR A 79 -11.33 -26.18 23.79
N PRO A 80 -10.09 -25.67 23.77
CA PRO A 80 -9.70 -24.65 22.81
C PRO A 80 -9.65 -25.23 21.38
N ALA A 81 -9.99 -24.42 20.38
CA ALA A 81 -9.89 -24.79 18.98
C ALA A 81 -8.43 -24.95 18.53
N LEU A 82 -7.53 -24.18 19.15
CA LEU A 82 -6.08 -24.22 18.93
C LEU A 82 -5.35 -23.90 20.23
N ASN A 83 -4.24 -24.59 20.50
CA ASN A 83 -3.34 -24.25 21.60
C ASN A 83 -1.90 -24.17 21.09
N LEU A 84 -1.35 -22.94 21.04
CA LEU A 84 0.01 -22.63 20.63
C LEU A 84 0.93 -22.32 21.82
N SER A 85 0.50 -22.45 23.07
CA SER A 85 1.23 -21.99 24.27
C SER A 85 2.71 -22.44 24.35
N SER A 86 3.02 -23.64 23.86
CA SER A 86 4.40 -24.16 23.81
C SER A 86 5.28 -23.49 22.74
N ARG A 87 4.67 -22.87 21.73
CA ARG A 87 5.29 -22.21 20.58
C ARG A 87 5.40 -20.70 20.74
N LEU A 88 4.80 -20.12 21.79
CA LEU A 88 4.71 -18.68 21.99
C LEU A 88 5.55 -18.22 23.19
N CYS A 89 5.88 -16.93 23.16
CA CYS A 89 6.25 -16.21 24.36
C CYS A 89 5.05 -15.41 24.85
N THR A 90 4.75 -15.51 26.14
CA THR A 90 3.54 -14.94 26.75
C THR A 90 3.88 -14.00 27.93
N ASN A 91 5.12 -13.51 27.97
CA ASN A 91 5.58 -12.58 28.98
C ASN A 91 5.33 -11.14 28.52
N SER A 92 5.08 -10.23 29.47
CA SER A 92 4.77 -8.82 29.18
C SER A 92 3.52 -8.68 28.29
N GLU A 93 3.63 -8.03 27.12
CA GLU A 93 2.53 -7.89 26.16
C GLU A 93 2.53 -8.99 25.10
N ARG A 94 3.51 -9.89 25.10
CA ARG A 94 3.63 -10.97 24.11
C ARG A 94 2.55 -12.01 24.31
N GLY A 95 2.16 -12.70 23.24
CA GLY A 95 1.20 -13.80 23.32
C GLY A 95 0.53 -14.10 22.00
N LEU A 96 -0.66 -14.69 22.05
CA LEU A 96 -1.60 -14.70 20.92
C LEU A 96 -2.49 -13.46 21.04
N LEU A 97 -2.38 -12.52 20.09
CA LEU A 97 -2.80 -11.12 20.29
C LEU A 97 -3.93 -10.67 19.36
N GLY A 98 -3.99 -11.19 18.14
CA GLY A 98 -4.95 -10.78 17.12
C GLY A 98 -5.56 -11.98 16.40
N VAL A 99 -6.82 -11.82 15.97
CA VAL A 99 -7.55 -12.79 15.15
C VAL A 99 -8.42 -12.08 14.13
N ALA A 100 -8.41 -12.57 12.89
CA ALA A 100 -9.40 -12.22 11.86
C ALA A 100 -9.93 -13.49 11.19
N THR A 101 -11.12 -13.38 10.61
CA THR A 101 -11.74 -14.41 9.78
C THR A 101 -11.68 -13.99 8.31
N ASP A 102 -11.58 -14.96 7.41
CA ASP A 102 -11.69 -14.68 6.00
C ASP A 102 -13.16 -14.38 5.62
N PRO A 103 -13.44 -13.26 4.92
CA PRO A 103 -14.79 -12.95 4.44
C PRO A 103 -15.36 -14.00 3.46
N ASP A 104 -14.52 -14.78 2.78
CA ASP A 104 -14.97 -15.90 1.97
C ASP A 104 -15.12 -17.15 2.85
N PRO A 105 -16.38 -17.55 3.19
CA PRO A 105 -16.63 -18.68 4.08
C PRO A 105 -16.15 -20.01 3.50
N ALA A 106 -15.97 -20.12 2.16
CA ALA A 106 -15.49 -21.34 1.53
C ALA A 106 -14.04 -21.64 1.91
N THR A 107 -13.23 -20.62 2.20
CA THR A 107 -11.83 -20.79 2.57
C THR A 107 -11.67 -21.36 3.97
N ARG A 108 -12.64 -21.09 4.86
CA ARG A 108 -12.58 -21.34 6.31
C ARG A 108 -11.30 -20.83 6.96
N ALA A 109 -10.68 -19.81 6.37
CA ALA A 109 -9.41 -19.29 6.86
C ALA A 109 -9.61 -18.41 8.08
N ILE A 110 -8.65 -18.50 8.99
CA ILE A 110 -8.46 -17.55 10.08
C ILE A 110 -7.02 -17.06 10.06
N TYR A 111 -6.82 -15.83 10.50
CA TYR A 111 -5.52 -15.16 10.56
C TYR A 111 -5.20 -14.88 12.02
N LEU A 112 -4.03 -15.32 12.48
CA LEU A 112 -3.60 -15.16 13.87
C LEU A 112 -2.31 -14.37 13.94
N PHE A 113 -2.29 -13.32 14.77
CA PHE A 113 -1.07 -12.61 15.15
C PHE A 113 -0.57 -13.11 16.50
N TYR A 114 0.69 -13.47 16.59
CA TYR A 114 1.30 -13.93 17.85
C TYR A 114 2.80 -13.69 17.93
N THR A 115 3.33 -13.67 19.15
CA THR A 115 4.77 -13.62 19.39
C THR A 115 5.36 -15.02 19.45
N ALA A 116 5.97 -15.44 18.35
CA ALA A 116 6.60 -16.74 18.18
C ALA A 116 7.89 -16.86 19.02
N ARG A 117 8.02 -18.00 19.71
CA ARG A 117 9.23 -18.38 20.43
C ARG A 117 10.26 -18.92 19.43
N THR A 118 11.47 -18.35 19.45
CA THR A 118 12.58 -18.75 18.56
C THR A 118 13.65 -19.57 19.28
N GLY A 119 13.74 -19.49 20.62
CA GLY A 119 14.67 -20.25 21.45
C GLY A 119 13.99 -21.06 22.57
N THR A 120 14.76 -21.46 23.58
CA THR A 120 14.23 -22.19 24.75
C THR A 120 13.70 -21.25 25.85
N THR A 121 14.07 -19.97 25.79
CA THR A 121 13.63 -18.91 26.70
C THR A 121 12.92 -17.80 25.93
N CYS A 122 12.33 -16.86 26.65
CA CYS A 122 11.67 -15.68 26.08
C CYS A 122 12.38 -14.39 26.55
N PRO A 123 13.65 -14.18 26.14
CA PRO A 123 14.45 -13.08 26.67
C PRO A 123 13.84 -11.72 26.34
N THR A 124 14.11 -10.75 27.21
CA THR A 124 13.85 -9.33 26.98
C THR A 124 15.17 -8.56 27.10
N SER A 125 15.33 -7.51 26.30
CA SER A 125 16.53 -6.68 26.30
C SER A 125 16.17 -5.22 26.05
N GLN A 126 16.97 -4.33 26.63
CA GLN A 126 16.93 -2.89 26.39
C GLN A 126 18.11 -2.37 25.56
N GLY A 127 19.03 -3.26 25.13
CA GLY A 127 20.26 -2.91 24.41
C GLY A 127 20.44 -3.74 23.15
N GLY A 128 19.42 -3.80 22.29
CA GLY A 128 19.42 -4.60 21.06
C GLY A 128 18.85 -6.01 21.23
N THR A 129 18.80 -6.76 20.12
CA THR A 129 18.12 -8.07 20.04
C THR A 129 18.98 -9.19 20.68
N PRO A 130 18.55 -9.78 21.80
CA PRO A 130 19.29 -10.88 22.42
C PRO A 130 19.18 -12.16 21.57
N ALA A 131 20.15 -13.06 21.70
CA ALA A 131 20.07 -14.37 21.04
C ALA A 131 18.81 -15.13 21.50
N GLY A 132 18.04 -15.66 20.56
CA GLY A 132 16.75 -16.30 20.84
C GLY A 132 15.63 -15.33 21.21
N ALA A 133 15.75 -14.04 20.88
CA ALA A 133 14.66 -13.07 21.02
C ALA A 133 13.40 -13.55 20.28
N PRO A 134 12.22 -13.45 20.91
CA PRO A 134 10.96 -13.75 20.24
C PRO A 134 10.67 -12.74 19.13
N VAL A 135 9.90 -13.19 18.13
CA VAL A 135 9.48 -12.37 17.00
C VAL A 135 7.97 -12.40 16.86
N ASN A 136 7.37 -11.31 16.42
CA ASN A 136 5.97 -11.29 16.05
C ASN A 136 5.77 -11.96 14.69
N ARG A 137 4.68 -12.71 14.56
CA ARG A 137 4.35 -13.55 13.41
C ARG A 137 2.86 -13.47 13.11
N VAL A 138 2.53 -13.50 11.83
CA VAL A 138 1.16 -13.66 11.33
C VAL A 138 1.08 -14.94 10.51
N SER A 139 0.13 -15.80 10.88
CA SER A 139 -0.11 -17.06 10.17
C SER A 139 -1.58 -17.23 9.83
N ARG A 140 -1.82 -17.87 8.68
CA ARG A 140 -3.12 -18.35 8.24
C ARG A 140 -3.31 -19.80 8.70
N PHE A 141 -4.50 -20.12 9.18
CA PHE A 141 -4.92 -21.49 9.52
C PHE A 141 -6.32 -21.77 8.95
N VAL A 142 -6.73 -23.04 8.96
CA VAL A 142 -8.08 -23.48 8.60
C VAL A 142 -8.84 -23.89 9.86
N LEU A 143 -10.01 -23.29 10.07
CA LEU A 143 -10.93 -23.64 11.15
C LEU A 143 -11.99 -24.62 10.63
N GLY A 144 -12.03 -25.82 11.20
CA GLY A 144 -13.05 -26.82 10.89
C GLY A 144 -14.44 -26.46 11.40
N ASP A 145 -15.45 -27.09 10.80
CA ASP A 145 -16.86 -26.97 11.23
C ASP A 145 -17.10 -27.65 12.59
N ASP A 146 -16.19 -28.54 12.98
CA ASP A 146 -16.11 -29.17 14.30
C ASP A 146 -15.52 -28.25 15.38
N ASN A 147 -15.17 -27.01 15.03
CA ASN A 147 -14.55 -26.00 15.89
C ASN A 147 -13.11 -26.33 16.31
N VAL A 148 -12.41 -27.16 15.52
CA VAL A 148 -11.00 -27.46 15.71
C VAL A 148 -10.18 -26.80 14.60
N VAL A 149 -9.05 -26.20 14.94
CA VAL A 149 -8.08 -25.69 13.95
C VAL A 149 -7.12 -26.80 13.58
N ASP A 150 -6.99 -27.08 12.29
CA ASP A 150 -5.93 -27.98 11.81
C ASP A 150 -4.57 -27.29 11.95
N GLN A 151 -3.75 -27.75 12.90
CA GLN A 151 -2.41 -27.19 13.10
C GLN A 151 -1.49 -27.37 11.89
N ALA A 152 -1.68 -28.44 11.11
CA ALA A 152 -0.87 -28.70 9.93
C ALA A 152 -1.21 -27.76 8.77
N SER A 153 -2.35 -27.06 8.84
CA SER A 153 -2.78 -26.07 7.84
C SER A 153 -2.04 -24.73 7.93
N GLU A 154 -1.16 -24.55 8.92
CA GLU A 154 -0.45 -23.29 9.15
C GLU A 154 0.32 -22.84 7.91
N THR A 155 0.03 -21.62 7.46
CA THR A 155 0.83 -20.90 6.47
C THR A 155 1.35 -19.61 7.09
N VAL A 156 2.66 -19.51 7.28
CA VAL A 156 3.30 -18.30 7.81
C VAL A 156 3.30 -17.20 6.73
N LEU A 157 2.56 -16.13 6.99
CA LEU A 157 2.42 -15.00 6.07
C LEU A 157 3.52 -13.95 6.33
N LEU A 158 3.68 -13.56 7.60
CA LEU A 158 4.65 -12.59 8.07
C LEU A 158 5.42 -13.16 9.28
N ASP A 159 6.72 -12.90 9.36
CA ASP A 159 7.60 -13.38 10.42
C ASP A 159 8.80 -12.46 10.61
N GLY A 160 9.55 -12.66 11.69
CA GLY A 160 10.80 -11.94 11.93
C GLY A 160 10.63 -10.47 12.36
N ILE A 161 9.41 -10.05 12.74
CA ILE A 161 9.14 -8.72 13.29
C ILE A 161 9.71 -8.68 14.71
N ALA A 162 10.68 -7.82 14.99
CA ALA A 162 11.43 -7.88 16.24
C ALA A 162 10.56 -7.52 17.45
N SER A 163 10.69 -8.27 18.54
CA SER A 163 10.06 -7.97 19.84
C SER A 163 11.13 -7.97 20.95
N PRO A 164 12.17 -7.14 20.93
CA PRO A 164 13.29 -7.25 21.86
C PRO A 164 12.89 -6.98 23.32
N ALA A 165 12.02 -5.99 23.59
CA ALA A 165 11.64 -5.61 24.95
C ALA A 165 10.40 -6.36 25.49
N GLY A 166 9.60 -6.93 24.59
CA GLY A 166 8.38 -7.68 24.93
C GLY A 166 7.14 -6.83 25.15
N ASN A 167 7.26 -5.52 24.94
CA ASN A 167 6.16 -4.57 24.80
C ASN A 167 6.20 -3.92 23.40
N HIS A 168 5.15 -3.18 23.07
CA HIS A 168 4.88 -2.58 21.77
C HIS A 168 4.87 -3.62 20.65
N ASN A 169 4.13 -4.70 20.88
CA ASN A 169 3.92 -5.73 19.86
C ASN A 169 2.83 -5.37 18.87
N ALA A 170 1.94 -4.42 19.23
CA ALA A 170 0.67 -4.18 18.56
C ALA A 170 -0.11 -5.51 18.37
N GLY A 171 -0.39 -5.86 17.12
CA GLY A 171 -0.83 -7.20 16.77
C GLY A 171 -2.30 -7.31 16.43
N ASP A 172 -2.87 -6.25 15.87
CA ASP A 172 -4.20 -6.30 15.28
C ASP A 172 -4.12 -6.77 13.82
N VAL A 173 -5.17 -7.44 13.35
CA VAL A 173 -5.22 -8.04 12.02
C VAL A 173 -6.65 -8.00 11.50
N HIS A 174 -6.83 -7.51 10.27
CA HIS A 174 -8.14 -7.38 9.64
C HIS A 174 -8.04 -7.62 8.13
N VAL A 175 -9.12 -8.09 7.51
CA VAL A 175 -9.22 -8.15 6.05
C VAL A 175 -9.93 -6.89 5.55
N GLY A 176 -9.26 -6.11 4.70
CA GLY A 176 -9.83 -4.91 4.11
C GLY A 176 -10.89 -5.22 3.04
N LYS A 177 -11.72 -4.22 2.70
CA LYS A 177 -12.73 -4.33 1.62
C LYS A 177 -12.12 -4.57 0.24
N ASP A 178 -10.83 -4.29 0.08
CA ASP A 178 -10.03 -4.58 -1.10
C ASP A 178 -9.53 -6.05 -1.15
N GLY A 179 -9.88 -6.87 -0.15
CA GLY A 179 -9.56 -8.29 -0.10
C GLY A 179 -8.17 -8.64 0.43
N TYR A 180 -7.40 -7.66 0.91
CA TYR A 180 -6.05 -7.88 1.45
C TYR A 180 -6.02 -7.93 2.97
N LEU A 181 -4.98 -8.56 3.51
CA LEU A 181 -4.77 -8.62 4.96
C LEU A 181 -3.98 -7.38 5.41
N TYR A 182 -4.54 -6.67 6.38
CA TYR A 182 -3.90 -5.54 7.06
C TYR A 182 -3.43 -5.98 8.44
N VAL A 183 -2.24 -5.54 8.83
CA VAL A 183 -1.61 -5.94 10.10
C VAL A 183 -0.95 -4.74 10.76
N SER A 184 -1.19 -4.55 12.06
CA SER A 184 -0.48 -3.54 12.84
C SER A 184 0.72 -4.14 13.57
N THR A 185 1.87 -3.46 13.49
CA THR A 185 3.12 -3.89 14.12
C THR A 185 3.75 -2.74 14.90
N GLY A 186 4.05 -2.97 16.17
CA GLY A 186 4.70 -1.94 17.00
C GLY A 186 6.22 -1.88 16.79
N ASP A 187 6.83 -0.86 17.39
CA ASP A 187 8.26 -0.57 17.30
C ASP A 187 9.14 -1.53 18.13
N GLY A 188 8.54 -2.45 18.89
CA GLY A 188 9.22 -3.46 19.70
C GLY A 188 9.71 -2.96 21.07
N GLY A 189 9.39 -1.72 21.47
CA GLY A 189 9.63 -1.13 22.79
C GLY A 189 11.05 -0.61 23.02
N CYS A 190 12.01 -1.31 22.44
CA CYS A 190 13.40 -0.91 22.35
C CYS A 190 13.92 -1.19 20.94
N ASP A 191 14.90 -0.41 20.52
CA ASP A 191 15.54 -0.60 19.25
C ASP A 191 16.22 -1.97 19.19
N TYR A 192 15.98 -2.67 18.08
CA TYR A 192 16.43 -4.01 17.83
C TYR A 192 17.93 -4.05 17.49
N LYS A 193 18.51 -2.95 17.00
CA LYS A 193 19.97 -2.81 16.77
C LYS A 193 20.72 -2.52 18.06
N GLY A 194 20.07 -1.83 19.01
CA GLY A 194 20.65 -1.40 20.27
C GLY A 194 21.44 -0.10 20.16
N ASP A 195 21.24 0.71 19.12
CA ASP A 195 21.97 1.96 18.89
C ASP A 195 21.18 3.23 19.32
N SER A 196 19.84 3.16 19.38
CA SER A 196 18.99 4.30 19.73
C SER A 196 18.34 4.21 21.12
N GLY A 197 18.25 3.01 21.71
CA GLY A 197 17.68 2.79 23.05
C GLY A 197 16.19 2.44 23.06
N CYS A 198 15.44 2.88 24.07
CA CYS A 198 14.05 2.47 24.30
C CYS A 198 13.09 3.67 24.43
N GLY A 199 11.79 3.37 24.38
CA GLY A 199 10.73 4.38 24.56
C GLY A 199 10.84 5.49 23.52
N GLY A 200 10.79 6.76 23.95
CA GLY A 200 10.88 7.92 23.04
C GLY A 200 12.18 8.08 22.24
N ASN A 201 13.20 7.25 22.51
CA ASN A 201 14.43 7.21 21.71
C ASN A 201 14.46 6.04 20.71
N ASN A 202 13.52 5.09 20.78
CA ASN A 202 13.48 3.92 19.90
C ASN A 202 13.13 4.34 18.47
N ASP A 203 14.08 4.25 17.53
CA ASP A 203 13.91 4.67 16.14
C ASP A 203 13.57 3.51 15.18
N ALA A 204 13.27 2.31 15.69
CA ALA A 204 12.92 1.15 14.86
C ALA A 204 11.75 1.42 13.89
N SER A 205 10.82 2.30 14.26
CA SER A 205 9.72 2.74 13.38
C SER A 205 10.21 3.52 12.16
N ARG A 206 11.39 4.16 12.23
CA ARG A 206 12.04 4.92 11.16
C ARG A 206 12.85 4.05 10.21
N ASP A 207 13.26 2.86 10.66
CA ASP A 207 13.89 1.88 9.80
C ASP A 207 12.88 1.32 8.79
N ARG A 208 13.18 1.51 7.51
CA ARG A 208 12.29 1.14 6.40
C ARG A 208 12.57 -0.26 5.85
N ASN A 209 13.66 -0.88 6.27
CA ASN A 209 14.06 -2.25 5.89
C ASN A 209 13.59 -3.31 6.90
N VAL A 210 12.80 -2.92 7.90
CA VAL A 210 12.13 -3.81 8.86
C VAL A 210 10.64 -3.49 8.93
N LEU A 211 9.89 -4.42 9.52
CA LEU A 211 8.43 -4.34 9.64
C LEU A 211 7.95 -3.75 10.98
N ASN A 212 8.84 -3.26 11.84
CA ASN A 212 8.51 -2.67 13.14
C ASN A 212 7.92 -1.25 13.00
N GLY A 213 6.85 -0.94 13.75
CA GLY A 213 6.22 0.40 13.78
C GLY A 213 5.46 0.76 12.49
N LYS A 214 4.65 -0.17 11.96
CA LYS A 214 4.01 -0.07 10.63
C LYS A 214 2.54 -0.50 10.66
N ILE A 215 1.79 -0.06 9.65
CA ILE A 215 0.65 -0.81 9.11
C ILE A 215 1.15 -1.53 7.86
N LEU A 216 0.88 -2.82 7.78
CA LEU A 216 1.26 -3.69 6.67
C LEU A 216 0.04 -4.07 5.85
N ARG A 217 0.21 -4.27 4.55
CA ARG A 217 -0.85 -4.75 3.64
C ARG A 217 -0.29 -5.84 2.72
N VAL A 218 -0.82 -7.05 2.85
CA VAL A 218 -0.30 -8.24 2.18
C VAL A 218 -1.40 -9.11 1.60
N ASP A 219 -1.04 -9.93 0.62
CA ASP A 219 -1.86 -11.02 0.14
C ASP A 219 -2.16 -11.99 1.29
N ARG A 220 -3.46 -12.21 1.53
CA ARG A 220 -3.94 -13.00 2.66
C ARG A 220 -3.62 -14.50 2.55
N THR A 221 -3.25 -15.00 1.37
CA THR A 221 -2.92 -16.43 1.17
C THR A 221 -1.42 -16.69 1.27
N THR A 222 -0.61 -15.79 0.71
CA THR A 222 0.83 -15.98 0.49
C THR A 222 1.71 -15.09 1.37
N GLY A 223 1.15 -14.01 1.94
CA GLY A 223 1.91 -12.97 2.64
C GLY A 223 2.75 -12.09 1.71
N ALA A 224 2.59 -12.23 0.38
CA ALA A 224 3.27 -11.38 -0.57
C ALA A 224 2.80 -9.92 -0.45
N PRO A 225 3.64 -8.91 -0.74
CA PRO A 225 3.20 -7.52 -0.80
C PRO A 225 1.99 -7.34 -1.71
N ALA A 226 0.96 -6.66 -1.22
CA ALA A 226 -0.24 -6.44 -2.00
C ALA A 226 0.02 -5.47 -3.17
N PRO A 227 -0.52 -5.71 -4.38
CA PRO A 227 -0.53 -4.75 -5.47
C PRO A 227 -1.08 -3.39 -5.04
N GLY A 228 -0.46 -2.30 -5.48
CA GLY A 228 -0.86 -0.94 -5.09
C GLY A 228 -0.29 -0.46 -3.75
N ASN A 229 0.51 -1.27 -3.05
CA ASN A 229 1.30 -0.77 -1.93
C ASN A 229 2.22 0.39 -2.39
N PRO A 230 2.48 1.38 -1.52
CA PRO A 230 3.18 2.61 -1.90
C PRO A 230 4.66 2.39 -2.24
N PHE A 231 5.26 1.26 -1.88
CA PHE A 231 6.69 0.99 -2.00
C PHE A 231 7.02 -0.23 -2.88
N LEU A 232 6.51 -0.23 -4.12
CA LEU A 232 6.74 -1.29 -5.10
C LEU A 232 7.65 -0.77 -6.22
N GLY A 233 8.98 -0.96 -6.12
CA GLY A 233 9.90 -0.44 -7.12
C GLY A 233 11.37 -0.70 -6.83
N THR A 234 12.26 0.02 -7.54
CA THR A 234 13.69 -0.03 -7.31
C THR A 234 14.03 0.47 -5.89
N GLY A 235 14.97 -0.20 -5.22
CA GLY A 235 15.32 0.12 -3.83
C GLY A 235 14.32 -0.43 -2.80
N THR A 236 13.41 -1.32 -3.20
CA THR A 236 12.48 -2.00 -2.29
C THR A 236 12.62 -3.52 -2.37
N ALA A 237 12.32 -4.22 -1.29
CA ALA A 237 12.35 -5.69 -1.21
C ALA A 237 11.22 -6.20 -0.31
N SER A 238 10.91 -7.49 -0.42
CA SER A 238 10.01 -8.14 0.53
C SER A 238 10.73 -8.35 1.86
N CYS A 239 10.08 -7.97 2.95
CA CYS A 239 10.55 -8.19 4.31
C CYS A 239 9.71 -9.23 5.07
N ARG A 240 8.77 -9.90 4.39
CA ARG A 240 7.77 -10.75 5.02
C ARG A 240 8.33 -11.85 5.94
N LEU A 241 9.51 -12.41 5.66
CA LEU A 241 10.10 -13.49 6.48
C LEU A 241 11.41 -13.10 7.17
N ALA A 242 12.01 -11.98 6.77
CA ALA A 242 13.27 -11.50 7.31
C ALA A 242 13.46 -10.01 6.93
N PRO A 243 14.20 -9.23 7.73
CA PRO A 243 14.61 -7.88 7.36
C PRO A 243 15.27 -7.80 5.99
N ALA A 244 15.00 -6.72 5.26
CA ALA A 244 15.75 -6.40 4.05
C ALA A 244 17.11 -5.75 4.40
N ALA A 245 18.00 -5.67 3.41
CA ALA A 245 19.28 -4.98 3.57
C ALA A 245 19.05 -3.48 3.92
N PRO A 246 19.88 -2.88 4.80
CA PRO A 246 19.82 -1.44 5.07
C PRO A 246 19.81 -0.60 3.80
N GLY A 247 19.03 0.48 3.78
CA GLY A 247 18.80 1.31 2.59
C GLY A 247 17.72 0.77 1.63
N THR A 248 17.12 -0.38 1.94
CA THR A 248 15.98 -0.94 1.21
C THR A 248 14.66 -0.62 1.93
N ILE A 249 13.56 -0.46 1.19
CA ILE A 249 12.23 -0.28 1.78
C ILE A 249 11.43 -1.59 1.70
N CYS A 250 10.76 -1.97 2.79
CA CYS A 250 9.85 -3.12 2.82
C CYS A 250 8.61 -2.87 1.96
N ARG A 251 8.33 -3.80 1.05
CA ARG A 251 7.20 -3.71 0.11
C ARG A 251 5.85 -3.92 0.79
N GLU A 252 5.83 -4.59 1.94
CA GLU A 252 4.63 -4.87 2.73
C GLU A 252 4.11 -3.62 3.45
N THR A 253 4.93 -2.59 3.63
CA THR A 253 4.57 -1.37 4.36
C THR A 253 3.50 -0.58 3.61
N PHE A 254 2.34 -0.41 4.27
CA PHE A 254 1.26 0.47 3.84
C PHE A 254 1.42 1.87 4.46
N ALA A 255 1.66 1.95 5.77
CA ALA A 255 1.97 3.20 6.47
C ALA A 255 3.03 2.94 7.56
N TRP A 256 3.69 3.99 8.05
CA TRP A 256 4.86 3.86 8.93
C TRP A 256 5.01 5.03 9.88
N GLY A 257 6.00 4.95 10.79
CA GLY A 257 6.22 5.98 11.80
C GLY A 257 5.23 5.87 12.97
N LEU A 258 4.85 4.65 13.33
CA LEU A 258 3.95 4.36 14.46
C LEU A 258 4.73 3.78 15.64
N ARG A 259 4.25 4.00 16.86
CA ARG A 259 4.86 3.49 18.10
C ARG A 259 4.36 2.10 18.45
N ASN A 260 3.08 2.01 18.79
CA ASN A 260 2.38 0.80 19.16
C ASN A 260 0.92 0.92 18.67
N PRO A 261 0.68 0.76 17.35
CA PRO A 261 -0.64 0.85 16.73
C PRO A 261 -1.52 -0.33 17.21
N PHE A 262 -2.09 -0.20 18.40
CA PHE A 262 -2.57 -1.31 19.21
C PHE A 262 -3.83 -1.96 18.60
N ARG A 263 -4.76 -1.14 18.11
CA ARG A 263 -5.93 -1.58 17.33
C ARG A 263 -6.19 -0.66 16.15
N PHE A 264 -6.83 -1.18 15.11
CA PHE A 264 -7.40 -0.39 14.04
C PHE A 264 -8.72 -1.02 13.58
N ALA A 265 -9.63 -0.23 13.04
CA ALA A 265 -10.90 -0.75 12.54
C ALA A 265 -11.29 -0.11 11.22
N PHE A 266 -11.81 -0.92 10.31
CA PHE A 266 -12.39 -0.46 9.06
C PHE A 266 -13.77 0.12 9.28
N ASP A 267 -14.07 1.18 8.53
CA ASP A 267 -15.42 1.71 8.39
C ASP A 267 -16.27 0.72 7.56
N PRO A 268 -17.29 0.06 8.17
CA PRO A 268 -18.13 -0.92 7.49
C PRO A 268 -19.05 -0.30 6.44
N ASP A 269 -19.31 1.01 6.49
CA ASP A 269 -20.27 1.71 5.62
C ASP A 269 -19.56 2.51 4.51
N ALA A 270 -18.26 2.80 4.67
CA ALA A 270 -17.46 3.43 3.62
C ALA A 270 -17.46 2.65 2.30
N SER A 271 -17.56 3.34 1.16
CA SER A 271 -17.50 2.71 -0.18
C SER A 271 -16.16 2.04 -0.54
N GLY A 272 -15.11 2.26 0.25
CA GLY A 272 -13.78 1.69 0.04
C GLY A 272 -13.06 1.35 1.35
N THR A 273 -11.76 1.10 1.28
CA THR A 273 -10.92 0.76 2.43
C THR A 273 -10.54 2.00 3.24
N VAL A 274 -11.43 2.44 4.13
CA VAL A 274 -11.22 3.54 5.10
C VAL A 274 -11.13 2.94 6.50
N PHE A 275 -10.14 3.36 7.29
CA PHE A 275 -9.93 2.85 8.65
C PHE A 275 -9.17 3.84 9.50
N HIS A 276 -9.36 3.72 10.81
CA HIS A 276 -8.62 4.49 11.81
C HIS A 276 -7.70 3.58 12.62
N VAL A 277 -6.52 4.09 12.97
CA VAL A 277 -5.48 3.40 13.74
C VAL A 277 -5.33 4.08 15.08
N ASN A 278 -5.44 3.31 16.16
CA ASN A 278 -5.21 3.77 17.52
C ASN A 278 -3.75 3.50 17.90
N ASP A 279 -2.93 4.54 17.91
CA ASP A 279 -1.52 4.44 18.29
C ASP A 279 -1.33 4.85 19.75
N VAL A 280 -0.83 3.91 20.56
CA VAL A 280 -0.55 4.15 21.98
C VAL A 280 0.72 4.96 22.11
N GLY A 281 0.63 6.19 22.59
CA GLY A 281 1.77 7.08 22.76
C GLY A 281 2.65 6.76 23.98
N GLN A 282 3.62 7.64 24.26
CA GLN A 282 4.66 7.40 25.26
C GLN A 282 4.37 8.10 26.59
N ASN A 283 4.16 9.42 26.56
CA ASN A 283 4.14 10.29 27.73
C ASN A 283 2.94 11.24 27.74
N VAL A 284 2.59 11.85 26.60
CA VAL A 284 1.70 13.01 26.58
C VAL A 284 0.40 12.72 25.85
N TRP A 285 0.47 12.08 24.67
CA TRP A 285 -0.65 11.97 23.76
C TRP A 285 -0.99 10.52 23.46
N GLU A 286 -2.27 10.22 23.35
CA GLU A 286 -2.79 9.06 22.61
C GLU A 286 -3.35 9.55 21.28
N GLU A 287 -3.26 8.71 20.24
CA GLU A 287 -3.49 9.17 18.86
C GLU A 287 -4.45 8.27 18.10
N ILE A 288 -5.25 8.90 17.25
CA ILE A 288 -6.09 8.26 16.24
C ILE A 288 -5.63 8.79 14.88
N ASP A 289 -5.08 7.91 14.05
CA ASP A 289 -4.62 8.21 12.70
C ASP A 289 -5.61 7.72 11.65
N LEU A 290 -5.75 8.47 10.55
CA LEU A 290 -6.45 7.99 9.36
C LEU A 290 -5.53 7.12 8.51
N GLY A 291 -5.87 5.83 8.37
CA GLY A 291 -5.12 4.84 7.61
C GLY A 291 -4.89 5.21 6.15
N THR A 292 -3.79 5.91 5.87
CA THR A 292 -3.49 6.46 4.55
C THR A 292 -2.28 5.78 3.90
N SER A 293 -2.41 5.35 2.64
CA SER A 293 -1.33 4.72 1.89
C SER A 293 -0.11 5.66 1.78
N GLY A 294 1.04 5.18 2.25
CA GLY A 294 2.32 5.88 2.22
C GLY A 294 2.55 6.86 3.37
N ALA A 295 1.57 7.07 4.25
CA ALA A 295 1.66 8.03 5.34
C ALA A 295 2.77 7.71 6.33
N ASP A 296 3.43 8.77 6.79
CA ASP A 296 4.43 8.76 7.84
C ASP A 296 3.88 9.51 9.07
N TYR A 297 3.55 8.80 10.14
CA TYR A 297 2.99 9.41 11.35
C TYR A 297 4.06 9.96 12.31
N GLY A 298 5.34 9.75 12.00
CA GLY A 298 6.43 10.53 12.60
C GLY A 298 7.00 10.03 13.92
N TRP A 299 6.51 8.95 14.54
CA TRP A 299 7.19 8.35 15.71
C TRP A 299 8.63 7.90 15.35
N PRO A 300 9.66 8.11 16.19
CA PRO A 300 9.63 8.75 17.51
C PRO A 300 10.05 10.23 17.49
N VAL A 301 10.06 10.88 16.33
CA VAL A 301 10.40 12.31 16.28
C VAL A 301 9.23 13.18 16.72
N ARG A 302 8.02 12.62 16.74
CA ARG A 302 6.76 13.25 17.13
C ARG A 302 5.91 12.33 17.99
N GLU A 303 5.02 12.96 18.74
CA GLU A 303 3.96 12.34 19.54
C GLU A 303 2.77 13.31 19.52
N GLY A 304 1.61 12.83 19.08
CA GLY A 304 0.42 13.60 18.78
C GLY A 304 0.62 14.55 17.61
N HIS A 305 -0.21 15.60 17.60
CA HIS A 305 0.02 16.78 16.77
C HIS A 305 1.31 17.56 17.12
N CYS A 306 2.08 17.17 18.14
CA CYS A 306 3.28 17.89 18.54
C CYS A 306 4.50 17.51 17.68
N ALA A 307 5.37 18.49 17.44
CA ALA A 307 6.56 18.36 16.61
C ALA A 307 7.73 17.62 17.29
N GLN A 308 7.58 17.28 18.57
CA GLN A 308 8.60 16.61 19.39
C GLN A 308 7.96 15.65 20.38
N THR A 309 8.50 14.43 20.46
CA THR A 309 8.09 13.42 21.44
C THR A 309 8.20 13.93 22.87
N GLY A 310 7.20 13.64 23.70
CA GLY A 310 7.12 14.08 25.09
C GLY A 310 6.76 15.56 25.27
N SER A 311 6.46 16.30 24.21
CA SER A 311 6.08 17.71 24.31
C SER A 311 4.57 17.91 24.43
N ALA A 312 4.16 18.76 25.37
CA ALA A 312 2.79 19.28 25.45
C ALA A 312 2.66 20.72 24.92
N THR A 313 3.77 21.33 24.49
CA THR A 313 3.85 22.76 24.15
C THR A 313 4.34 23.03 22.73
N SER A 314 5.02 22.07 22.10
CA SER A 314 5.53 22.17 20.74
C SER A 314 4.51 21.71 19.71
N CYS A 315 3.30 22.29 19.72
CA CYS A 315 2.13 21.68 19.07
C CYS A 315 1.39 22.59 18.08
N GLY A 316 2.10 23.49 17.40
CA GLY A 316 1.50 24.44 16.44
C GLY A 316 2.43 24.89 15.31
N GLY A 317 3.46 24.10 15.00
CA GLY A 317 4.44 24.38 13.94
C GLY A 317 4.10 23.73 12.60
N ALA A 318 4.78 24.15 11.53
CA ALA A 318 4.72 23.44 10.26
C ALA A 318 5.24 22.01 10.46
N LEU A 319 4.48 21.03 9.96
CA LEU A 319 4.88 19.62 10.03
C LEU A 319 6.22 19.41 9.32
N PRO A 320 7.12 18.57 9.87
CA PRO A 320 8.26 18.10 9.09
C PRO A 320 7.78 17.53 7.75
N ALA A 321 8.50 17.85 6.67
CA ALA A 321 8.06 17.53 5.32
C ALA A 321 7.77 16.03 5.15
N GLY A 322 6.57 15.72 4.66
CA GLY A 322 6.13 14.35 4.36
C GLY A 322 5.50 13.60 5.55
N MET A 323 5.35 14.22 6.72
CA MET A 323 4.64 13.63 7.86
C MET A 323 3.16 14.01 7.89
N THR A 324 2.36 13.09 8.42
CA THR A 324 0.91 13.21 8.58
C THR A 324 0.57 13.48 10.05
N ASN A 325 -0.51 14.22 10.29
CA ASN A 325 -1.06 14.40 11.63
C ASN A 325 -2.08 13.30 11.94
N PRO A 326 -2.23 12.93 13.23
CA PRO A 326 -3.41 12.21 13.64
C PRO A 326 -4.66 13.04 13.35
N ILE A 327 -5.78 12.36 13.08
CA ILE A 327 -7.08 13.02 12.94
C ILE A 327 -7.65 13.44 14.30
N HIS A 328 -7.17 12.82 15.37
CA HIS A 328 -7.46 13.20 16.74
C HIS A 328 -6.34 12.73 17.67
N ASP A 329 -6.03 13.53 18.69
CA ASP A 329 -5.21 13.11 19.80
C ASP A 329 -5.76 13.66 21.11
N TYR A 330 -5.43 12.99 22.22
CA TYR A 330 -5.86 13.42 23.54
C TYR A 330 -4.79 13.22 24.60
N GLY A 331 -4.75 14.18 25.54
CA GLY A 331 -3.73 14.22 26.57
C GLY A 331 -3.99 13.23 27.72
N ARG A 332 -2.93 12.73 28.35
CA ARG A 332 -3.01 11.82 29.50
C ARG A 332 -3.47 12.45 30.82
N SER A 333 -3.65 13.77 30.87
CA SER A 333 -4.10 14.50 32.05
C SER A 333 -5.54 14.17 32.47
N THR A 334 -6.32 13.49 31.61
CA THR A 334 -7.71 13.09 31.90
C THR A 334 -7.81 11.76 32.65
N GLY A 335 -6.69 11.15 33.05
CA GLY A 335 -6.63 9.80 33.64
C GLY A 335 -6.72 8.66 32.61
N CYS A 336 -6.91 9.00 31.33
CA CYS A 336 -6.77 8.09 30.20
C CYS A 336 -5.29 8.10 29.76
N GLY A 337 -4.79 7.04 29.13
CA GLY A 337 -3.40 7.04 28.65
C GLY A 337 -2.92 5.71 28.07
N SER A 338 -3.83 5.00 27.42
CA SER A 338 -3.52 3.82 26.61
C SER A 338 -4.73 3.52 25.73
N ILE A 339 -4.73 4.01 24.50
CA ILE A 339 -5.81 3.80 23.53
C ILE A 339 -5.78 2.37 22.98
N THR A 340 -6.73 1.52 23.37
CA THR A 340 -6.60 0.07 23.23
C THR A 340 -7.76 -0.64 22.51
N GLY A 341 -8.78 0.08 22.07
CA GLY A 341 -9.91 -0.51 21.33
C GLY A 341 -10.43 0.44 20.29
N GLY A 342 -10.88 -0.07 19.15
CA GLY A 342 -11.41 0.72 18.03
C GLY A 342 -12.50 -0.04 17.29
N ALA A 343 -13.61 0.63 16.93
CA ALA A 343 -14.68 0.09 16.10
C ALA A 343 -15.52 1.23 15.52
N PHE A 344 -15.97 1.13 14.27
CA PHE A 344 -16.99 2.04 13.74
C PHE A 344 -18.39 1.54 14.10
N VAL A 345 -19.31 2.45 14.42
CA VAL A 345 -20.73 2.13 14.59
C VAL A 345 -21.34 1.89 13.21
N PRO A 346 -21.81 0.67 12.90
CA PRO A 346 -22.43 0.43 11.61
C PRO A 346 -23.80 1.09 11.50
N ASP A 347 -24.15 1.54 10.30
CA ASP A 347 -25.39 2.23 10.00
C ASP A 347 -26.63 1.47 10.50
N GLY A 348 -27.49 2.19 11.21
CA GLY A 348 -28.75 1.67 11.71
C GLY A 348 -28.65 0.61 12.82
N ILE A 349 -27.46 0.33 13.37
CA ILE A 349 -27.31 -0.57 14.52
C ILE A 349 -27.62 0.16 15.82
N TRP A 350 -27.15 1.40 15.96
CA TRP A 350 -27.41 2.29 17.10
C TRP A 350 -28.22 3.51 16.64
N PRO A 351 -28.78 4.34 17.56
CA PRO A 351 -29.48 5.56 17.18
C PRO A 351 -28.63 6.51 16.34
N ALA A 352 -29.29 7.33 15.50
CA ALA A 352 -28.65 8.28 14.58
C ALA A 352 -27.58 9.21 15.19
N ALA A 353 -27.64 9.48 16.50
CA ALA A 353 -26.62 10.24 17.21
C ALA A 353 -25.27 9.52 17.36
N TYR A 354 -25.17 8.26 16.93
CA TYR A 354 -23.95 7.44 16.94
C TYR A 354 -23.54 6.97 15.53
N GLU A 355 -24.34 7.24 14.50
CA GLU A 355 -24.01 6.88 13.11
C GLU A 355 -22.73 7.60 12.69
N ASP A 356 -21.95 7.00 11.78
CA ASP A 356 -20.60 7.44 11.36
C ASP A 356 -19.56 7.59 12.49
N GLY A 357 -19.91 7.23 13.73
CA GLY A 357 -19.07 7.40 14.91
C GLY A 357 -17.94 6.37 14.97
N TYR A 358 -16.69 6.84 15.12
CA TYR A 358 -15.57 5.96 15.45
C TYR A 358 -15.46 5.80 16.98
N LEU A 359 -15.82 4.63 17.48
CA LEU A 359 -15.67 4.27 18.88
C LEU A 359 -14.24 3.88 19.20
N PHE A 360 -13.75 4.32 20.35
CA PHE A 360 -12.47 3.89 20.88
C PHE A 360 -12.50 3.76 22.40
N SER A 361 -11.70 2.84 22.93
CA SER A 361 -11.58 2.63 24.37
C SER A 361 -10.17 2.91 24.88
N ASP A 362 -10.08 3.32 26.14
CA ASP A 362 -8.79 3.51 26.82
C ASP A 362 -8.67 2.58 28.02
N TYR A 363 -7.58 1.82 28.07
CA TYR A 363 -7.33 0.80 29.08
C TYR A 363 -7.23 1.39 30.50
N ASN A 364 -6.63 2.57 30.66
CA ASN A 364 -6.34 3.14 31.97
C ASN A 364 -7.61 3.70 32.61
N CYS A 365 -8.38 4.50 31.85
CA CYS A 365 -9.58 5.13 32.39
C CYS A 365 -10.85 4.28 32.23
N GLY A 366 -10.81 3.19 31.45
CA GLY A 366 -11.93 2.27 31.26
C GLY A 366 -13.16 2.96 30.66
N LYS A 367 -12.95 3.87 29.72
CA LYS A 367 -14.01 4.60 29.01
C LYS A 367 -14.19 4.05 27.60
N LEU A 368 -15.43 4.12 27.12
CA LEU A 368 -15.77 4.09 25.69
C LEU A 368 -16.04 5.53 25.26
N MET A 369 -15.37 5.95 24.20
CA MET A 369 -15.47 7.29 23.63
C MET A 369 -15.82 7.16 22.16
N MET A 370 -16.33 8.24 21.58
CA MET A 370 -16.66 8.33 20.16
C MET A 370 -15.99 9.56 19.57
N LEU A 371 -15.44 9.43 18.37
CA LEU A 371 -14.95 10.51 17.54
C LEU A 371 -15.88 10.65 16.33
N GLU A 372 -16.50 11.81 16.18
CA GLU A 372 -17.38 12.14 15.06
C GLU A 372 -17.13 13.60 14.65
N GLY A 373 -16.87 13.86 13.36
CA GLY A 373 -16.59 15.23 12.89
C GLY A 373 -15.41 15.93 13.60
N GLY A 374 -14.45 15.16 14.13
CA GLY A 374 -13.32 15.66 14.93
C GLY A 374 -13.65 15.96 16.39
N VAL A 375 -14.90 15.75 16.83
CA VAL A 375 -15.36 15.96 18.19
C VAL A 375 -15.34 14.64 18.94
N ARG A 376 -14.65 14.62 20.10
CA ARG A 376 -14.64 13.50 21.03
C ARG A 376 -15.77 13.64 22.05
N THR A 377 -16.52 12.56 22.25
CA THR A 377 -17.53 12.44 23.32
C THR A 377 -17.34 11.17 24.14
N ASP A 378 -17.64 11.22 25.44
CA ASP A 378 -17.65 10.03 26.29
C ASP A 378 -19.01 9.31 26.13
N VAL A 379 -18.99 8.04 25.71
CA VAL A 379 -20.20 7.21 25.50
C VAL A 379 -20.51 6.40 26.75
N SER A 380 -19.50 5.75 27.33
CA SER A 380 -19.67 4.88 28.49
C SER A 380 -18.44 4.92 29.39
N THR A 381 -18.64 4.62 30.66
CA THR A 381 -17.57 4.54 31.67
C THR A 381 -17.64 3.23 32.42
N GLY A 382 -16.53 2.77 32.97
CA GLY A 382 -16.48 1.52 33.75
C GLY A 382 -16.37 0.27 32.89
N LEU A 383 -15.86 0.36 31.66
CA LEU A 383 -15.57 -0.80 30.81
C LEU A 383 -14.49 -1.71 31.41
N GLY A 384 -13.70 -1.19 32.36
CA GLY A 384 -12.51 -1.86 32.87
C GLY A 384 -11.35 -1.77 31.87
N ALA A 385 -10.43 -2.72 31.97
CA ALA A 385 -9.24 -2.84 31.13
C ALA A 385 -9.56 -3.31 29.69
N ALA A 386 -10.37 -2.55 28.95
CA ALA A 386 -10.80 -2.92 27.60
C ALA A 386 -9.63 -2.92 26.60
N VAL A 387 -9.51 -3.96 25.76
CA VAL A 387 -8.37 -4.13 24.81
C VAL A 387 -8.78 -4.54 23.39
N HIS A 388 -10.07 -4.71 23.13
CA HIS A 388 -10.60 -4.96 21.79
C HIS A 388 -12.07 -4.56 21.76
N LEU A 389 -12.50 -4.00 20.63
CA LEU A 389 -13.87 -3.66 20.31
C LEU A 389 -14.21 -4.33 18.98
N GLU A 390 -15.39 -4.93 18.84
CA GLU A 390 -15.81 -5.58 17.59
C GLU A 390 -17.34 -5.61 17.52
N PHE A 391 -17.92 -5.14 16.42
CA PHE A 391 -19.34 -5.37 16.17
C PHE A 391 -19.58 -6.79 15.68
N GLY A 392 -20.57 -7.47 16.25
CA GLY A 392 -20.87 -8.84 15.88
C GLY A 392 -22.33 -9.22 16.04
N PRO A 393 -22.73 -10.41 15.56
CA PRO A 393 -24.11 -10.86 15.55
C PRO A 393 -24.75 -10.85 16.94
N TRP A 394 -25.97 -10.31 17.01
CA TRP A 394 -26.81 -10.35 18.21
C TRP A 394 -28.28 -10.15 17.88
N SER A 395 -29.16 -11.07 18.32
CA SER A 395 -30.62 -10.94 18.24
C SER A 395 -31.18 -10.59 16.84
N GLY A 396 -30.59 -11.13 15.78
CA GLY A 396 -31.00 -10.84 14.39
C GLY A 396 -30.45 -9.53 13.81
N SER A 397 -29.60 -8.82 14.57
CA SER A 397 -28.86 -7.62 14.16
C SER A 397 -27.40 -7.74 14.66
N GLN A 398 -26.77 -6.63 15.01
CA GLN A 398 -25.44 -6.57 15.61
C GLN A 398 -25.43 -5.87 16.97
N ALA A 399 -24.37 -6.10 17.74
CA ALA A 399 -24.05 -5.36 18.95
C ALA A 399 -22.53 -5.19 19.08
N LEU A 400 -22.09 -4.20 19.85
CA LEU A 400 -20.68 -4.01 20.14
C LEU A 400 -20.25 -5.02 21.21
N TYR A 401 -19.23 -5.81 20.92
CA TYR A 401 -18.55 -6.67 21.88
C TYR A 401 -17.21 -6.06 22.26
N TYR A 402 -16.80 -6.25 23.51
CA TYR A 402 -15.49 -5.82 23.98
C TYR A 402 -14.87 -6.82 24.95
N THR A 403 -13.54 -6.90 24.92
CA THR A 403 -12.77 -7.76 25.83
C THR A 403 -12.13 -6.94 26.93
N THR A 404 -12.20 -7.40 28.18
CA THR A 404 -11.46 -6.83 29.31
C THR A 404 -10.28 -7.73 29.65
N TYR A 405 -9.07 -7.19 29.67
CA TYR A 405 -7.84 -7.97 29.85
C TYR A 405 -7.56 -8.33 31.32
N ALA A 406 -7.72 -7.36 32.22
CA ALA A 406 -7.39 -7.50 33.64
C ALA A 406 -8.53 -8.13 34.46
N ASN A 407 -8.24 -8.49 35.72
CA ASN A 407 -9.24 -8.86 36.73
C ASN A 407 -10.12 -10.08 36.38
N GLY A 408 -9.53 -11.12 35.78
CA GLY A 408 -10.20 -12.40 35.48
C GLY A 408 -10.59 -12.59 34.01
N GLY A 409 -10.65 -11.49 33.24
CA GLY A 409 -10.82 -11.52 31.79
C GLY A 409 -12.26 -11.80 31.36
N GLU A 410 -12.90 -10.84 30.70
CA GLU A 410 -14.30 -10.96 30.29
C GLU A 410 -14.50 -10.56 28.83
N ILE A 411 -15.53 -11.14 28.22
CA ILE A 411 -16.14 -10.65 26.99
C ILE A 411 -17.48 -10.09 27.38
N ARG A 412 -17.72 -8.83 27.04
CA ARG A 412 -18.95 -8.10 27.33
C ARG A 412 -19.57 -7.61 26.05
N ARG A 413 -20.87 -7.33 26.10
CA ARG A 413 -21.64 -6.84 24.97
C ARG A 413 -22.42 -5.61 25.38
N LEU A 414 -22.26 -4.55 24.61
CA LEU A 414 -23.06 -3.34 24.64
C LEU A 414 -24.06 -3.39 23.47
N ALA A 415 -25.33 -3.56 23.79
CA ALA A 415 -26.41 -3.65 22.81
C ALA A 415 -27.43 -2.52 23.01
N TYR A 416 -27.87 -1.90 21.92
CA TYR A 416 -29.04 -1.04 21.96
C TYR A 416 -30.30 -1.91 21.98
N THR A 417 -31.17 -1.64 22.95
CA THR A 417 -32.40 -2.43 23.25
C THR A 417 -33.66 -1.57 23.28
N GLY A 418 -33.53 -0.25 23.09
CA GLY A 418 -34.69 0.61 22.87
C GLY A 418 -35.40 0.24 21.56
N THR A 419 -36.60 0.75 21.35
CA THR A 419 -37.19 0.78 20.00
C THR A 419 -36.40 1.80 19.19
N ALA A 420 -35.36 1.33 18.49
CA ALA A 420 -34.64 2.17 17.55
C ALA A 420 -35.64 2.56 16.47
N ASN A 421 -36.06 3.82 16.50
CA ASN A 421 -36.70 4.43 15.37
C ASN A 421 -35.61 5.18 14.63
N ARG A 422 -35.14 4.61 13.53
CA ARG A 422 -34.11 5.24 12.71
C ARG A 422 -34.75 6.38 11.95
N SER A 423 -34.06 7.52 11.89
CA SER A 423 -34.65 8.68 11.22
C SER A 423 -34.81 8.37 9.73
N PRO A 424 -35.94 8.70 9.11
CA PRO A 424 -36.11 8.52 7.69
C PRO A 424 -35.20 9.48 6.91
N THR A 425 -34.89 9.12 5.67
CA THR A 425 -34.13 9.97 4.74
C THR A 425 -35.08 10.65 3.75
N ALA A 426 -35.07 11.98 3.71
CA ALA A 426 -35.81 12.73 2.69
C ALA A 426 -35.00 12.79 1.39
N ALA A 427 -35.68 12.65 0.25
CA ALA A 427 -35.14 12.98 -1.06
C ALA A 427 -36.16 13.84 -1.80
N LEU A 428 -35.72 14.97 -2.35
CA LEU A 428 -36.57 15.96 -3.00
C LEU A 428 -36.11 16.21 -4.44
N THR A 429 -37.04 16.14 -5.38
CA THR A 429 -36.89 16.64 -6.75
C THR A 429 -38.00 17.63 -7.07
N VAL A 430 -37.71 18.62 -7.91
CA VAL A 430 -38.67 19.68 -8.28
C VAL A 430 -38.59 19.90 -9.78
N SER A 431 -39.74 19.94 -10.46
CA SER A 431 -39.79 20.15 -11.92
C SER A 431 -41.00 20.97 -12.36
N PRO A 432 -40.81 22.08 -13.10
CA PRO A 432 -39.55 22.79 -13.32
C PRO A 432 -39.09 23.57 -12.07
N THR A 433 -37.79 23.92 -11.97
CA THR A 433 -37.23 24.78 -10.91
C THR A 433 -37.13 26.26 -11.32
N SER A 434 -37.33 26.57 -12.59
CA SER A 434 -37.35 27.94 -13.12
C SER A 434 -38.25 28.06 -14.34
N GLY A 435 -38.69 29.27 -14.67
CA GLY A 435 -39.55 29.56 -15.82
C GLY A 435 -40.29 30.89 -15.68
N ALA A 436 -41.19 31.18 -16.62
CA ALA A 436 -42.02 32.39 -16.57
C ALA A 436 -42.93 32.39 -15.31
N ALA A 437 -43.19 33.58 -14.75
CA ALA A 437 -44.12 33.72 -13.64
C ALA A 437 -45.57 33.86 -14.15
N PRO A 438 -46.57 33.27 -13.45
CA PRO A 438 -46.42 32.36 -12.32
C PRO A 438 -45.91 30.97 -12.76
N LEU A 439 -45.07 30.35 -11.92
CA LEU A 439 -44.46 29.06 -12.22
C LEU A 439 -45.15 27.96 -11.41
N THR A 440 -45.87 27.08 -12.10
CA THR A 440 -46.38 25.83 -11.52
C THR A 440 -45.30 24.76 -11.57
N THR A 441 -45.05 24.13 -10.43
CA THR A 441 -44.00 23.13 -10.27
C THR A 441 -44.49 21.93 -9.47
N THR A 442 -43.97 20.76 -9.82
CA THR A 442 -44.24 19.51 -9.11
C THR A 442 -43.08 19.23 -8.17
N LEU A 443 -43.35 19.18 -6.88
CA LEU A 443 -42.44 18.73 -5.85
C LEU A 443 -42.66 17.23 -5.64
N ASP A 444 -41.58 16.46 -5.70
CA ASP A 444 -41.61 15.00 -5.74
C ASP A 444 -40.60 14.42 -4.74
N GLY A 445 -41.15 13.81 -3.70
CA GLY A 445 -40.47 13.22 -2.56
C GLY A 445 -40.29 11.71 -2.68
N ARG A 446 -40.65 11.08 -3.82
CA ARG A 446 -40.73 9.62 -3.95
C ARG A 446 -39.42 8.87 -3.69
N GLY A 447 -38.26 9.54 -3.77
CA GLY A 447 -36.97 8.95 -3.41
C GLY A 447 -36.71 8.84 -1.91
N SER A 448 -37.60 9.37 -1.06
CA SER A 448 -37.46 9.31 0.39
C SER A 448 -37.70 7.89 0.92
N SER A 449 -37.01 7.50 1.97
CA SER A 449 -37.08 6.14 2.52
C SER A 449 -37.02 6.15 4.04
N ASP A 450 -37.74 5.21 4.64
CA ASP A 450 -37.61 4.89 6.06
C ASP A 450 -36.76 3.62 6.23
N PRO A 451 -35.66 3.65 7.01
CA PRO A 451 -34.84 2.48 7.24
C PRO A 451 -35.60 1.32 7.90
N ASP A 452 -36.63 1.62 8.69
CA ASP A 452 -37.49 0.64 9.37
C ASP A 452 -38.68 0.17 8.50
N GLY A 453 -38.74 0.60 7.23
CA GLY A 453 -39.80 0.25 6.29
C GLY A 453 -41.15 0.91 6.60
N GLY A 454 -41.16 1.90 7.49
CA GLY A 454 -42.33 2.68 7.87
C GLY A 454 -42.90 3.50 6.71
N ALA A 455 -44.23 3.62 6.68
CA ALA A 455 -44.90 4.49 5.72
C ALA A 455 -44.63 5.97 6.07
N LEU A 456 -44.07 6.72 5.13
CA LEU A 456 -43.67 8.11 5.36
C LEU A 456 -44.85 9.10 5.28
N THR A 457 -44.80 10.11 6.14
CA THR A 457 -45.56 11.35 6.03
C THR A 457 -44.65 12.45 5.50
N TYR A 458 -45.07 13.15 4.45
CA TYR A 458 -44.32 14.21 3.79
C TYR A 458 -44.74 15.58 4.34
N LEU A 459 -43.76 16.36 4.78
CA LEU A 459 -43.93 17.68 5.37
C LEU A 459 -43.33 18.71 4.41
N TRP A 460 -44.20 19.38 3.66
CA TRP A 460 -43.85 20.35 2.62
C TRP A 460 -43.92 21.77 3.16
N GLN A 461 -42.84 22.52 2.99
CA GLN A 461 -42.83 23.96 3.22
C GLN A 461 -42.46 24.66 1.91
N PHE A 462 -43.35 25.51 1.40
CA PHE A 462 -43.18 26.10 0.07
C PHE A 462 -42.26 27.33 0.06
N GLY A 463 -42.13 28.02 1.19
CA GLY A 463 -41.20 29.14 1.38
C GLY A 463 -41.67 30.49 0.81
N ASP A 464 -42.91 30.58 0.32
CA ASP A 464 -43.52 31.79 -0.28
C ASP A 464 -44.62 32.41 0.60
N GLY A 465 -44.73 31.98 1.85
CA GLY A 465 -45.76 32.42 2.80
C GLY A 465 -47.09 31.68 2.66
N THR A 466 -47.22 30.75 1.71
CA THR A 466 -48.35 29.82 1.69
C THR A 466 -48.25 28.81 2.85
N PRO A 467 -49.37 28.32 3.39
CA PRO A 467 -49.34 27.36 4.50
C PRO A 467 -48.62 26.05 4.13
N ASP A 468 -47.82 25.54 5.06
CA ASP A 468 -47.18 24.23 4.95
C ASP A 468 -48.22 23.12 4.72
N ALA A 469 -47.84 22.10 3.95
CA ALA A 469 -48.70 20.95 3.66
C ALA A 469 -48.13 19.67 4.28
N THR A 470 -48.99 18.89 4.95
CA THR A 470 -48.65 17.56 5.45
C THR A 470 -49.46 16.51 4.69
N THR A 471 -48.80 15.59 4.00
CA THR A 471 -49.45 14.61 3.11
C THR A 471 -48.88 13.21 3.26
N THR A 472 -49.66 12.19 2.91
CA THR A 472 -49.17 10.83 2.68
C THR A 472 -48.84 10.58 1.21
N SER A 473 -49.30 11.45 0.31
CA SER A 473 -48.85 11.49 -1.08
C SER A 473 -47.41 12.02 -1.15
N PRO A 474 -46.50 11.36 -1.88
CA PRO A 474 -45.12 11.80 -2.03
C PRO A 474 -44.97 12.96 -3.02
N THR A 475 -46.05 13.40 -3.67
CA THR A 475 -46.01 14.48 -4.66
C THR A 475 -47.04 15.55 -4.36
N VAL A 476 -46.66 16.82 -4.56
CA VAL A 476 -47.54 17.98 -4.50
C VAL A 476 -47.24 18.93 -5.65
N GLN A 477 -48.27 19.59 -6.20
CA GLN A 477 -48.09 20.70 -7.13
C GLN A 477 -48.26 22.02 -6.38
N HIS A 478 -47.37 22.96 -6.65
CA HIS A 478 -47.44 24.32 -6.11
C HIS A 478 -47.21 25.35 -7.20
N THR A 479 -47.87 26.50 -7.10
CA THR A 479 -47.71 27.60 -8.06
C THR A 479 -47.12 28.82 -7.38
N TYR A 480 -45.92 29.19 -7.79
CA TYR A 480 -45.16 30.29 -7.22
C TYR A 480 -45.38 31.60 -8.00
N ALA A 481 -45.67 32.69 -7.29
CA ALA A 481 -45.65 34.04 -7.84
C ALA A 481 -44.22 34.45 -8.25
N ALA A 482 -44.08 35.56 -8.99
CA ALA A 482 -42.77 36.06 -9.40
C ALA A 482 -41.83 36.28 -8.19
N GLY A 483 -40.63 35.71 -8.25
CA GLY A 483 -39.68 35.75 -7.15
C GLY A 483 -38.82 34.49 -7.05
N THR A 484 -37.96 34.47 -6.04
CA THR A 484 -37.16 33.31 -5.65
C THR A 484 -37.73 32.73 -4.35
N TRP A 485 -37.95 31.42 -4.35
CA TRP A 485 -38.53 30.69 -3.23
C TRP A 485 -37.69 29.46 -2.90
N THR A 486 -37.77 28.97 -1.67
CA THR A 486 -37.08 27.74 -1.25
C THR A 486 -38.12 26.75 -0.79
N ALA A 487 -38.33 25.70 -1.60
CA ALA A 487 -39.12 24.56 -1.19
C ALA A 487 -38.30 23.68 -0.25
N THR A 488 -38.92 23.21 0.84
CA THR A 488 -38.29 22.33 1.83
C THR A 488 -39.15 21.08 2.00
N LEU A 489 -38.50 19.92 2.02
CA LEU A 489 -39.11 18.65 2.39
C LEU A 489 -38.45 18.10 3.66
N ARG A 490 -39.28 17.66 4.59
CA ARG A 490 -38.93 16.66 5.60
C ARG A 490 -39.86 15.47 5.46
N VAL A 491 -39.40 14.28 5.81
CA VAL A 491 -40.26 13.10 5.93
C VAL A 491 -40.29 12.64 7.38
N ARG A 492 -41.43 12.15 7.83
CA ARG A 492 -41.64 11.63 9.18
C ARG A 492 -42.18 10.21 9.12
N ASP A 493 -41.60 9.33 9.91
CA ASP A 493 -42.04 7.94 10.01
C ASP A 493 -43.27 7.77 10.93
N PRO A 494 -43.89 6.59 10.99
CA PRO A 494 -45.03 6.31 11.88
C PRO A 494 -44.74 6.41 13.39
N GLN A 495 -43.47 6.30 13.80
CA GLN A 495 -43.00 6.30 15.17
C GLN A 495 -42.58 7.70 15.65
N GLY A 496 -42.57 8.68 14.75
CA GLY A 496 -42.42 10.11 15.01
C GLY A 496 -41.06 10.71 14.68
N ALA A 497 -40.04 9.94 14.25
CA ALA A 497 -38.77 10.55 13.86
C ALA A 497 -38.88 11.23 12.49
N THR A 498 -38.15 12.33 12.35
CA THR A 498 -38.25 13.24 11.21
C THR A 498 -36.87 13.40 10.60
N SER A 499 -36.79 13.32 9.28
CA SER A 499 -35.56 13.51 8.54
C SER A 499 -34.95 14.89 8.74
N ALA A 500 -33.66 15.00 8.42
CA ALA A 500 -33.08 16.28 8.04
C ALA A 500 -33.88 16.92 6.87
N ALA A 501 -33.84 18.25 6.78
CA ALA A 501 -34.51 18.97 5.71
C ALA A 501 -33.71 18.88 4.40
N VAL A 502 -34.38 18.61 3.30
CA VAL A 502 -33.84 18.80 1.94
C VAL A 502 -34.52 20.01 1.32
N THR A 503 -33.73 20.89 0.71
CA THR A 503 -34.25 22.15 0.14
C THR A 503 -33.91 22.27 -1.34
N ILE A 504 -34.80 22.86 -2.13
CA ILE A 504 -34.56 23.23 -3.52
C ILE A 504 -35.03 24.67 -3.75
N ARG A 505 -34.17 25.48 -4.38
CA ARG A 505 -34.47 26.85 -4.82
C ARG A 505 -35.31 26.83 -6.10
N ILE A 506 -36.36 27.64 -6.14
CA ILE A 506 -37.29 27.78 -7.27
C ILE A 506 -37.31 29.26 -7.68
N SER A 507 -37.13 29.52 -8.98
CA SER A 507 -37.08 30.88 -9.54
C SER A 507 -38.24 31.10 -10.51
N SER A 508 -39.32 31.71 -10.02
CA SER A 508 -40.50 32.04 -10.82
C SER A 508 -40.33 33.42 -11.44
N GLY A 509 -40.35 33.52 -12.77
CA GLY A 509 -40.07 34.74 -13.54
C GLY A 509 -38.66 34.81 -14.14
N ASN A 510 -37.82 33.81 -13.92
CA ASN A 510 -36.46 33.73 -14.45
C ASN A 510 -36.29 32.45 -15.26
N THR A 511 -35.65 32.51 -16.43
CA THR A 511 -35.35 31.34 -17.27
C THR A 511 -33.87 31.04 -17.18
N ALA A 512 -33.45 29.77 -17.22
CA ALA A 512 -32.04 29.45 -17.17
C ALA A 512 -31.33 29.85 -18.50
N PRO A 513 -30.06 30.26 -18.46
CA PRO A 513 -29.32 30.66 -19.66
C PRO A 513 -29.14 29.49 -20.64
N THR A 514 -29.18 29.76 -21.94
CA THR A 514 -28.77 28.80 -22.97
C THR A 514 -27.26 28.93 -23.21
N ALA A 515 -26.49 27.88 -22.90
CA ALA A 515 -25.02 27.87 -23.04
C ALA A 515 -24.53 27.03 -24.24
N GLN A 516 -23.37 27.41 -24.80
CA GLN A 516 -22.72 26.68 -25.89
C GLN A 516 -21.20 26.69 -25.75
N ILE A 517 -20.59 25.50 -25.92
CA ILE A 517 -19.14 25.34 -26.13
C ILE A 517 -18.83 25.50 -27.62
N THR A 518 -18.01 26.49 -27.96
CA THR A 518 -17.58 26.78 -29.35
C THR A 518 -16.22 26.17 -29.68
N SER A 519 -15.32 26.09 -28.70
CA SER A 519 -14.02 25.41 -28.80
C SER A 519 -13.77 24.54 -27.57
N PRO A 520 -13.29 23.29 -27.73
CA PRO A 520 -13.01 22.62 -29.00
C PRO A 520 -14.29 22.24 -29.76
N ALA A 521 -14.17 22.14 -31.09
CA ALA A 521 -15.27 21.68 -31.94
C ALA A 521 -15.67 20.23 -31.62
N ALA A 522 -16.91 19.86 -31.94
CA ALA A 522 -17.40 18.49 -31.79
C ALA A 522 -16.49 17.49 -32.52
N GLY A 523 -16.03 16.45 -31.83
CA GLY A 523 -15.19 15.41 -32.41
C GLY A 523 -13.71 15.80 -32.61
N ALA A 524 -13.29 16.98 -32.16
CA ALA A 524 -11.87 17.33 -32.15
C ALA A 524 -11.08 16.38 -31.23
N THR A 525 -9.80 16.18 -31.57
CA THR A 525 -8.88 15.39 -30.75
C THR A 525 -7.73 16.23 -30.22
N PHE A 526 -7.17 15.85 -29.06
CA PHE A 526 -5.99 16.50 -28.50
C PHE A 526 -4.72 15.65 -28.60
N VAL A 527 -3.58 16.32 -28.47
CA VAL A 527 -2.22 15.78 -28.39
C VAL A 527 -1.66 16.18 -27.03
N VAL A 528 -1.01 15.24 -26.35
CA VAL A 528 -0.43 15.45 -25.01
C VAL A 528 0.62 16.56 -25.05
N GLY A 529 0.58 17.44 -24.05
CA GLY A 529 1.50 18.57 -23.89
C GLY A 529 1.20 19.77 -24.79
N GLN A 530 0.15 19.72 -25.62
CA GLN A 530 -0.30 20.88 -26.40
C GLN A 530 -1.26 21.74 -25.58
N SER A 531 -1.19 23.06 -25.74
CA SER A 531 -2.14 23.99 -25.13
C SER A 531 -3.40 24.14 -25.99
N TYR A 532 -4.57 24.06 -25.36
CA TYR A 532 -5.87 24.26 -25.99
C TYR A 532 -6.63 25.38 -25.30
N THR A 533 -7.33 26.19 -26.08
CA THR A 533 -8.23 27.23 -25.58
C THR A 533 -9.68 26.75 -25.68
N LEU A 534 -10.31 26.62 -24.51
CA LEU A 534 -11.75 26.48 -24.35
C LEU A 534 -12.40 27.83 -24.63
N SER A 535 -13.48 27.83 -25.42
CA SER A 535 -14.25 29.04 -25.69
C SER A 535 -15.74 28.72 -25.74
N GLY A 536 -16.57 29.64 -25.28
CA GLY A 536 -18.00 29.45 -25.19
C GLY A 536 -18.75 30.72 -24.86
N SER A 537 -20.06 30.66 -25.01
CA SER A 537 -20.97 31.78 -24.79
C SER A 537 -22.27 31.27 -24.18
N ALA A 538 -23.01 32.16 -23.53
CA ALA A 538 -24.38 31.88 -23.14
C ALA A 538 -25.26 33.12 -23.30
N THR A 539 -26.55 32.88 -23.59
CA THR A 539 -27.59 33.91 -23.65
C THR A 539 -28.73 33.53 -22.75
N ASP A 540 -29.29 34.50 -22.07
CA ASP A 540 -30.46 34.36 -21.22
C ASP A 540 -31.58 35.29 -21.71
N ALA A 541 -32.84 34.90 -21.51
CA ALA A 541 -33.99 35.66 -22.01
C ALA A 541 -34.19 36.97 -21.25
N GLN A 542 -33.81 37.03 -19.97
CA GLN A 542 -33.94 38.19 -19.09
C GLN A 542 -32.68 39.07 -19.12
N ASP A 543 -31.49 38.46 -19.14
CA ASP A 543 -30.19 39.15 -19.07
C ASP A 543 -29.57 39.47 -20.45
N GLY A 544 -30.06 38.86 -21.53
CA GLY A 544 -29.39 38.92 -22.83
C GLY A 544 -28.09 38.13 -22.83
N THR A 545 -26.95 38.74 -23.18
CA THR A 545 -25.66 38.01 -23.23
C THR A 545 -25.08 37.82 -21.82
N VAL A 546 -24.75 36.58 -21.44
CA VAL A 546 -24.09 36.29 -20.17
C VAL A 546 -22.60 36.66 -20.28
N PRO A 547 -22.07 37.57 -19.43
CA PRO A 547 -20.67 37.98 -19.45
C PRO A 547 -19.76 36.84 -19.00
N GLY A 548 -18.52 36.83 -19.49
CA GLY A 548 -17.52 35.80 -19.19
C GLY A 548 -17.24 35.59 -17.70
N SER A 549 -17.43 36.62 -16.86
CA SER A 549 -17.30 36.50 -15.39
C SER A 549 -18.31 35.52 -14.77
N ARG A 550 -19.39 35.18 -15.48
CA ARG A 550 -20.43 34.23 -15.08
C ARG A 550 -20.47 32.95 -15.93
N LEU A 551 -19.40 32.70 -16.68
CA LEU A 551 -19.17 31.47 -17.42
C LEU A 551 -18.04 30.71 -16.73
N SER A 552 -18.34 29.57 -16.12
CA SER A 552 -17.40 28.73 -15.36
C SER A 552 -17.07 27.46 -16.13
N TRP A 553 -15.78 27.17 -16.30
CA TRP A 553 -15.28 26.00 -16.99
C TRP A 553 -14.70 24.99 -16.01
N THR A 554 -15.05 23.72 -16.21
CA THR A 554 -14.34 22.59 -15.61
C THR A 554 -13.92 21.60 -16.68
N VAL A 555 -12.82 20.88 -16.42
CA VAL A 555 -12.41 19.72 -17.20
C VAL A 555 -12.15 18.58 -16.24
N VAL A 556 -12.73 17.43 -16.53
CA VAL A 556 -12.47 16.19 -15.80
C VAL A 556 -11.85 15.17 -16.74
N ARG A 557 -11.00 14.30 -16.19
CA ARG A 557 -10.58 13.07 -16.85
C ARG A 557 -11.68 12.04 -16.61
N VAL A 558 -12.08 11.35 -17.67
CA VAL A 558 -13.08 10.29 -17.62
C VAL A 558 -12.39 9.00 -18.00
N HIS A 559 -12.56 7.96 -17.19
CA HIS A 559 -12.20 6.59 -17.56
C HIS A 559 -13.13 5.58 -16.89
N ASP A 560 -13.50 4.55 -17.65
CA ASP A 560 -14.56 3.61 -17.31
C ASP A 560 -15.83 4.29 -16.77
N GLN A 561 -16.16 4.08 -15.49
CA GLN A 561 -17.36 4.64 -14.85
C GLN A 561 -17.09 5.77 -13.85
N HIS A 562 -15.87 6.31 -13.77
CA HIS A 562 -15.55 7.38 -12.84
C HIS A 562 -14.74 8.52 -13.46
N THR A 563 -14.53 9.59 -12.69
CA THR A 563 -13.89 10.81 -13.17
C THR A 563 -12.94 11.41 -12.14
N HIS A 564 -11.85 12.03 -12.60
CA HIS A 564 -10.95 12.84 -11.78
C HIS A 564 -10.98 14.32 -12.21
N PRO A 565 -11.00 15.28 -11.28
CA PRO A 565 -10.83 16.69 -11.62
C PRO A 565 -9.49 16.95 -12.33
N PHE A 566 -9.48 17.84 -13.32
CA PHE A 566 -8.26 18.25 -14.02
C PHE A 566 -8.09 19.77 -14.13
N LEU A 567 -9.14 20.49 -14.55
CA LEU A 567 -9.13 21.96 -14.61
C LEU A 567 -10.40 22.52 -13.99
N GLY A 568 -10.25 23.64 -13.29
CA GLY A 568 -11.34 24.50 -12.85
C GLY A 568 -11.95 24.16 -11.49
N PRO A 569 -12.98 24.93 -11.08
CA PRO A 569 -13.67 25.95 -11.88
C PRO A 569 -12.80 27.17 -12.24
N VAL A 570 -12.79 27.56 -13.52
CA VAL A 570 -12.14 28.80 -14.00
C VAL A 570 -13.14 29.62 -14.79
N THR A 571 -13.25 30.93 -14.52
CA THR A 571 -14.21 31.80 -15.19
C THR A 571 -13.64 32.51 -16.42
N GLY A 572 -14.47 32.69 -17.44
CA GLY A 572 -14.12 33.45 -18.63
C GLY A 572 -14.87 33.02 -19.89
N THR A 573 -14.91 33.90 -20.89
CA THR A 573 -15.36 33.51 -22.25
C THR A 573 -14.35 32.62 -22.95
N SER A 574 -13.09 32.61 -22.50
CA SER A 574 -12.05 31.70 -22.98
C SER A 574 -11.04 31.36 -21.89
N VAL A 575 -10.67 30.08 -21.80
CA VAL A 575 -9.73 29.54 -20.79
C VAL A 575 -8.77 28.58 -21.50
N SER A 576 -7.47 28.65 -21.18
CA SER A 576 -6.48 27.74 -21.80
C SER A 576 -5.96 26.72 -20.80
N PHE A 577 -5.63 25.52 -21.30
CA PHE A 577 -4.99 24.47 -20.52
C PHE A 577 -4.03 23.64 -21.39
N GLU A 578 -3.04 23.00 -20.77
CA GLU A 578 -2.17 22.03 -21.44
C GLU A 578 -2.78 20.62 -21.33
N ALA A 579 -2.97 19.94 -22.47
CA ALA A 579 -3.61 18.64 -22.47
C ALA A 579 -2.71 17.57 -21.81
N PRO A 580 -3.23 16.81 -20.84
CA PRO A 580 -2.43 15.85 -20.10
C PRO A 580 -2.25 14.52 -20.84
N GLY A 581 -1.29 13.72 -20.38
CA GLY A 581 -1.16 12.31 -20.76
C GLY A 581 -2.20 11.42 -20.06
N PRO A 582 -2.33 10.14 -20.50
CA PRO A 582 -3.12 9.14 -19.77
C PRO A 582 -2.47 8.85 -18.41
N GLU A 583 -3.27 8.37 -17.46
CA GLU A 583 -2.80 8.05 -16.10
C GLU A 583 -1.83 6.87 -16.08
N ASP A 584 -2.10 5.87 -16.91
CA ASP A 584 -1.22 4.73 -17.17
C ASP A 584 -1.42 4.17 -18.61
N LEU A 585 -0.81 3.02 -18.90
CA LEU A 585 -0.94 2.36 -20.21
C LEU A 585 -2.34 1.79 -20.47
N ALA A 586 -3.07 1.35 -19.45
CA ALA A 586 -4.42 0.81 -19.61
C ALA A 586 -5.41 1.95 -19.88
N ALA A 587 -5.28 3.07 -19.15
CA ALA A 587 -6.06 4.28 -19.33
C ALA A 587 -5.94 4.85 -20.75
N ALA A 588 -4.83 4.60 -21.46
CA ALA A 588 -4.68 5.04 -22.85
C ALA A 588 -5.78 4.49 -23.78
N ALA A 589 -6.39 3.34 -23.45
CA ALA A 589 -7.42 2.69 -24.25
C ALA A 589 -8.84 3.24 -24.02
N ASN A 590 -9.19 3.68 -22.81
CA ASN A 590 -10.55 4.01 -22.40
C ASN A 590 -10.73 5.43 -21.81
N SER A 591 -9.65 6.22 -21.65
CA SER A 591 -9.75 7.55 -21.05
C SER A 591 -9.87 8.70 -22.07
N HIS A 592 -10.52 9.79 -21.64
CA HIS A 592 -10.65 11.05 -22.38
C HIS A 592 -10.88 12.24 -21.42
N LEU A 593 -10.95 13.46 -21.96
CA LEU A 593 -11.33 14.65 -21.19
C LEU A 593 -12.80 14.99 -21.43
N ARG A 594 -13.53 15.36 -20.38
CA ARG A 594 -14.86 15.96 -20.47
C ARG A 594 -14.82 17.39 -19.98
N ILE A 595 -15.11 18.31 -20.88
CA ILE A 595 -15.18 19.75 -20.64
C ILE A 595 -16.62 20.09 -20.28
N ALA A 596 -16.84 20.87 -19.23
CA ALA A 596 -18.13 21.44 -18.88
C ALA A 596 -18.05 22.97 -18.85
N LEU A 597 -19.06 23.61 -19.43
CA LEU A 597 -19.30 25.04 -19.33
C LEU A 597 -20.60 25.24 -18.57
N THR A 598 -20.52 25.87 -17.39
CA THR A 598 -21.66 26.30 -16.60
C THR A 598 -21.85 27.80 -16.76
N ALA A 599 -22.98 28.22 -17.31
CA ALA A 599 -23.37 29.62 -17.37
C ALA A 599 -24.33 29.94 -16.21
N THR A 600 -24.18 31.12 -15.61
CA THR A 600 -25.03 31.62 -14.52
C THR A 600 -25.60 32.99 -14.89
N ASP A 601 -26.92 33.17 -14.78
CA ASP A 601 -27.57 34.47 -15.00
C ASP A 601 -27.45 35.42 -13.77
N SER A 602 -28.18 36.54 -13.76
CA SER A 602 -28.07 37.59 -12.72
C SER A 602 -28.82 37.23 -11.46
N GLN A 603 -29.77 36.32 -11.57
CA GLN A 603 -30.64 35.86 -10.49
C GLN A 603 -30.19 34.49 -9.94
N GLY A 604 -29.12 33.93 -10.52
CA GLY A 604 -28.41 32.74 -10.07
C GLY A 604 -28.86 31.44 -10.74
N ALA A 605 -29.72 31.46 -11.76
CA ALA A 605 -30.04 30.20 -12.47
C ALA A 605 -28.90 29.81 -13.40
N THR A 606 -28.69 28.51 -13.54
CA THR A 606 -27.54 27.96 -14.24
C THR A 606 -27.94 26.98 -15.33
N THR A 607 -27.06 26.82 -16.32
CA THR A 607 -27.12 25.73 -17.29
C THR A 607 -25.71 25.24 -17.56
N THR A 608 -25.54 23.92 -17.54
CA THR A 608 -24.26 23.28 -17.84
C THR A 608 -24.39 22.49 -19.14
N VAL A 609 -23.46 22.74 -20.07
CA VAL A 609 -23.28 21.94 -21.28
C VAL A 609 -21.91 21.26 -21.24
N THR A 610 -21.82 20.03 -21.76
CA THR A 610 -20.59 19.25 -21.75
C THR A 610 -20.09 18.90 -23.15
N ARG A 611 -18.78 18.66 -23.26
CA ARG A 611 -18.09 18.24 -24.49
C ARG A 611 -16.99 17.24 -24.15
N ASP A 612 -17.10 16.04 -24.71
CA ASP A 612 -15.99 15.08 -24.69
C ASP A 612 -14.93 15.51 -25.70
N PHE A 613 -13.68 15.54 -25.26
CA PHE A 613 -12.50 15.90 -26.02
C PHE A 613 -11.55 14.71 -25.99
N LEU A 614 -11.46 14.01 -27.11
CA LEU A 614 -10.81 12.71 -27.18
C LEU A 614 -9.30 12.84 -27.43
N PRO A 615 -8.46 11.95 -26.89
CA PRO A 615 -7.04 11.92 -27.24
C PRO A 615 -6.83 11.43 -28.67
N ARG A 616 -5.79 11.92 -29.36
CA ARG A 616 -5.31 11.32 -30.61
C ARG A 616 -4.55 10.03 -30.28
N LYS A 617 -5.27 8.91 -30.31
CA LYS A 617 -4.72 7.56 -30.11
C LYS A 617 -3.83 7.14 -31.28
N VAL A 618 -2.73 6.48 -30.97
CA VAL A 618 -1.72 6.00 -31.92
C VAL A 618 -1.26 4.62 -31.45
N ASP A 619 -1.34 3.63 -32.33
CA ASP A 619 -0.78 2.32 -32.07
C ASP A 619 0.72 2.32 -32.36
N VAL A 620 1.50 1.89 -31.37
CA VAL A 620 2.96 1.77 -31.49
C VAL A 620 3.38 0.33 -31.25
N THR A 621 4.29 -0.16 -32.10
CA THR A 621 4.83 -1.52 -32.00
C THR A 621 6.24 -1.48 -31.43
N LEU A 622 6.47 -2.21 -30.35
CA LEU A 622 7.79 -2.43 -29.77
C LEU A 622 8.26 -3.83 -30.15
N ALA A 623 9.27 -3.90 -31.00
CA ALA A 623 9.81 -5.16 -31.52
C ALA A 623 11.20 -5.46 -30.95
N THR A 624 11.61 -6.73 -31.02
CA THR A 624 12.98 -7.13 -30.69
C THR A 624 13.61 -7.93 -31.82
N SER A 625 14.93 -7.83 -31.94
CA SER A 625 15.75 -8.68 -32.79
C SER A 625 16.89 -9.27 -31.94
N PRO A 626 16.91 -10.58 -31.66
CA PRO A 626 15.93 -11.60 -32.07
C PRO A 626 14.52 -11.36 -31.52
N VAL A 627 13.50 -11.91 -32.18
CA VAL A 627 12.11 -11.88 -31.69
C VAL A 627 11.96 -12.67 -30.39
N GLY A 628 10.95 -12.35 -29.58
CA GLY A 628 10.68 -13.04 -28.33
C GLY A 628 11.54 -12.59 -27.14
N ARG A 629 12.19 -11.41 -27.25
CA ARG A 629 12.98 -10.84 -26.14
C ARG A 629 12.13 -9.88 -25.32
N THR A 630 12.52 -9.70 -24.07
CA THR A 630 11.77 -8.87 -23.12
C THR A 630 12.19 -7.40 -23.21
N LEU A 631 11.20 -6.52 -23.08
CA LEU A 631 11.35 -5.07 -22.88
C LEU A 631 10.45 -4.67 -21.70
N THR A 632 10.65 -3.48 -21.15
CA THR A 632 9.70 -2.86 -20.23
C THR A 632 9.16 -1.55 -20.81
N VAL A 633 7.87 -1.29 -20.58
CA VAL A 633 7.17 -0.06 -20.96
C VAL A 633 6.48 0.49 -19.72
N ASN A 634 6.86 1.68 -19.28
CA ASN A 634 6.38 2.29 -18.03
C ASN A 634 6.46 1.34 -16.82
N GLY A 635 7.49 0.49 -16.78
CA GLY A 635 7.70 -0.50 -15.72
C GLY A 635 7.03 -1.86 -15.94
N GLN A 636 6.16 -2.01 -16.95
CA GLN A 636 5.50 -3.27 -17.30
C GLN A 636 6.35 -4.09 -18.27
N THR A 637 6.62 -5.36 -17.96
CA THR A 637 7.38 -6.27 -18.84
C THR A 637 6.52 -6.77 -19.99
N VAL A 638 7.04 -6.64 -21.22
CA VAL A 638 6.41 -7.11 -22.45
C VAL A 638 7.40 -7.94 -23.27
N THR A 639 6.88 -8.79 -24.16
CA THR A 639 7.70 -9.56 -25.10
C THR A 639 7.53 -8.99 -26.50
N GLY A 640 8.63 -8.69 -27.18
CA GLY A 640 8.61 -8.17 -28.55
C GLY A 640 8.34 -9.26 -29.59
N PRO A 641 7.53 -9.00 -30.64
CA PRO A 641 6.81 -7.77 -30.90
C PRO A 641 5.52 -7.64 -30.08
N THR A 642 5.27 -6.46 -29.52
CA THR A 642 3.99 -6.09 -28.92
C THR A 642 3.49 -4.77 -29.50
N THR A 643 2.18 -4.66 -29.73
CA THR A 643 1.54 -3.41 -30.16
C THR A 643 0.68 -2.89 -29.03
N LEU A 644 0.86 -1.62 -28.68
CA LEU A 644 0.09 -0.94 -27.65
C LEU A 644 -0.50 0.36 -28.18
N THR A 645 -1.70 0.70 -27.73
CA THR A 645 -2.32 2.00 -28.00
C THR A 645 -1.76 3.03 -27.02
N SER A 646 -1.23 4.12 -27.55
CA SER A 646 -0.72 5.27 -26.80
C SER A 646 -1.35 6.57 -27.31
N TRP A 647 -1.06 7.71 -26.67
CA TRP A 647 -1.53 9.02 -27.12
C TRP A 647 -0.40 9.78 -27.77
N ALA A 648 -0.64 10.43 -28.89
CA ALA A 648 0.39 11.24 -29.54
C ALA A 648 0.96 12.30 -28.58
N GLY A 649 2.29 12.42 -28.55
CA GLY A 649 3.00 13.33 -27.64
C GLY A 649 3.22 12.78 -26.23
N PHE A 650 2.65 11.63 -25.88
CA PHE A 650 2.89 10.98 -24.58
C PHE A 650 4.28 10.35 -24.54
N ASP A 651 4.93 10.43 -23.39
CA ASP A 651 6.28 9.92 -23.20
C ASP A 651 6.24 8.49 -22.63
N LEU A 652 6.68 7.51 -23.41
CA LEU A 652 6.81 6.11 -22.98
C LEU A 652 8.20 5.87 -22.39
N ARG A 653 8.29 5.39 -21.15
CA ARG A 653 9.55 4.97 -20.53
C ARG A 653 9.85 3.53 -20.93
N LEU A 654 10.84 3.34 -21.79
CA LEU A 654 11.26 2.05 -22.31
C LEU A 654 12.55 1.57 -21.64
N ALA A 655 12.65 0.28 -21.33
CA ALA A 655 13.95 -0.33 -21.03
C ALA A 655 14.08 -1.74 -21.62
N VAL A 656 15.33 -2.16 -21.85
CA VAL A 656 15.69 -3.50 -22.29
C VAL A 656 16.64 -4.08 -21.25
N PRO A 657 16.16 -4.96 -20.35
CA PRO A 657 17.02 -5.58 -19.35
C PRO A 657 18.02 -6.54 -20.01
N SER A 658 19.17 -6.71 -19.36
CA SER A 658 20.05 -7.86 -19.62
C SER A 658 19.25 -9.12 -19.30
N GLN A 659 19.29 -10.10 -20.21
CA GLN A 659 18.41 -11.26 -20.15
C GLN A 659 19.11 -12.52 -20.63
N GLN A 660 18.72 -13.66 -20.07
CA GLN A 660 19.20 -14.97 -20.48
C GLN A 660 18.09 -15.75 -21.18
N ASP A 661 18.47 -16.59 -22.15
CA ASP A 661 17.55 -17.59 -22.68
C ASP A 661 17.58 -18.89 -21.89
N ALA A 662 16.75 -19.86 -22.28
CA ALA A 662 16.64 -21.16 -21.63
C ALA A 662 17.95 -21.98 -21.65
N GLN A 663 18.91 -21.61 -22.51
CA GLN A 663 20.24 -22.22 -22.59
C GLN A 663 21.28 -21.46 -21.76
N GLY A 664 20.87 -20.46 -20.96
CA GLY A 664 21.76 -19.62 -20.14
C GLY A 664 22.52 -18.56 -20.94
N ARG A 665 22.22 -18.38 -22.24
CA ARG A 665 22.95 -17.44 -23.09
C ARG A 665 22.47 -16.02 -22.82
N THR A 666 23.42 -15.11 -22.58
CA THR A 666 23.14 -13.72 -22.19
C THR A 666 22.98 -12.81 -23.40
N TYR A 667 21.92 -12.01 -23.42
CA TYR A 667 21.61 -10.99 -24.42
C TYR A 667 21.51 -9.63 -23.76
N GLU A 668 22.08 -8.61 -24.40
CA GLU A 668 21.93 -7.21 -23.99
C GLU A 668 21.66 -6.34 -25.20
N LEU A 669 21.07 -5.17 -24.97
CA LEU A 669 20.83 -4.20 -26.02
C LEU A 669 22.16 -3.79 -26.70
N ASP A 670 22.18 -3.88 -28.03
CA ASP A 670 23.19 -3.24 -28.85
C ASP A 670 22.71 -1.84 -29.26
N ARG A 671 21.49 -1.76 -29.83
CA ARG A 671 20.89 -0.50 -30.27
C ARG A 671 19.40 -0.60 -30.54
N TRP A 672 18.72 0.53 -30.51
CA TRP A 672 17.37 0.72 -31.02
C TRP A 672 17.41 1.07 -32.53
N SER A 673 16.28 0.87 -33.23
CA SER A 673 16.15 1.16 -34.66
C SER A 673 16.31 2.64 -35.02
N ASP A 674 16.16 3.55 -34.06
CA ASP A 674 16.41 4.98 -34.22
C ASP A 674 17.86 5.40 -33.86
N GLY A 675 18.75 4.42 -33.65
CA GLY A 675 20.18 4.62 -33.39
C GLY A 675 20.57 4.80 -31.92
N SER A 676 19.61 4.90 -30.99
CA SER A 676 19.93 4.99 -29.57
C SER A 676 20.57 3.70 -29.04
N THR A 677 21.59 3.81 -28.20
CA THR A 677 22.23 2.68 -27.51
C THR A 677 21.83 2.60 -26.02
N ALA A 678 20.95 3.50 -25.57
CA ALA A 678 20.53 3.55 -24.17
C ALA A 678 19.60 2.38 -23.83
N ALA A 679 20.01 1.54 -22.87
CA ALA A 679 19.22 0.41 -22.38
C ALA A 679 17.94 0.86 -21.65
N SER A 680 17.88 2.10 -21.17
CA SER A 680 16.68 2.74 -20.63
C SER A 680 16.54 4.13 -21.23
N ARG A 681 15.34 4.50 -21.67
CA ARG A 681 15.07 5.77 -22.34
C ARG A 681 13.61 6.18 -22.24
N THR A 682 13.36 7.46 -22.52
CA THR A 682 12.03 7.93 -22.89
C THR A 682 11.89 7.93 -24.41
N TRP A 683 10.74 7.50 -24.91
CA TRP A 683 10.37 7.58 -26.31
C TRP A 683 9.02 8.28 -26.42
N ARG A 684 9.01 9.46 -27.05
CA ARG A 684 7.79 10.24 -27.26
C ARG A 684 6.96 9.62 -28.36
N THR A 685 5.72 9.25 -28.06
CA THR A 685 4.77 8.65 -28.99
C THR A 685 4.57 9.58 -30.20
N PRO A 686 4.82 9.08 -31.43
CA PRO A 686 4.71 9.88 -32.65
C PRO A 686 3.27 10.25 -32.98
N SER A 687 3.09 11.05 -34.03
CA SER A 687 1.77 11.48 -34.51
C SER A 687 1.01 10.42 -35.31
N ALA A 688 1.70 9.37 -35.75
CA ALA A 688 1.17 8.26 -36.54
C ALA A 688 1.78 6.95 -36.05
N ALA A 689 1.17 5.82 -36.44
CA ALA A 689 1.62 4.50 -36.00
C ALA A 689 3.09 4.28 -36.37
N ALA A 690 3.86 3.67 -35.45
CA ALA A 690 5.30 3.51 -35.60
C ALA A 690 5.81 2.25 -34.91
N THR A 691 6.89 1.70 -35.45
CA THR A 691 7.61 0.56 -34.88
C THR A 691 8.98 0.99 -34.38
N LEU A 692 9.30 0.65 -33.12
CA LEU A 692 10.63 0.81 -32.54
C LEU A 692 11.18 -0.59 -32.20
N THR A 693 12.35 -0.93 -32.78
CA THR A 693 12.95 -2.25 -32.62
C THR A 693 14.20 -2.19 -31.74
N ALA A 694 14.24 -2.95 -30.66
CA ALA A 694 15.45 -3.21 -29.88
C ALA A 694 16.26 -4.35 -30.50
N THR A 695 17.49 -4.09 -30.91
CA THR A 695 18.44 -5.13 -31.37
C THR A 695 19.30 -5.55 -30.19
N LEU A 696 19.20 -6.82 -29.80
CA LEU A 696 19.97 -7.41 -28.71
C LEU A 696 21.04 -8.34 -29.28
N GLY A 697 22.28 -8.12 -28.87
CA GLY A 697 23.41 -8.97 -29.23
C GLY A 697 23.68 -10.03 -28.19
N LEU A 698 24.11 -11.21 -28.64
CA LEU A 698 24.59 -12.26 -27.76
C LEU A 698 25.93 -11.85 -27.10
N ARG A 699 26.15 -12.27 -25.86
CA ARG A 699 27.35 -12.01 -25.05
C ARG A 699 28.10 -13.31 -24.75
N GLY A 700 29.42 -13.22 -24.57
CA GLY A 700 30.33 -14.36 -24.37
C GLY A 700 31.24 -14.62 -25.57
N LEU A 701 31.92 -15.76 -25.59
CA LEU A 701 32.77 -16.22 -26.70
C LEU A 701 32.25 -17.57 -27.23
N ARG A 702 32.39 -17.80 -28.53
CA ARG A 702 32.15 -19.11 -29.12
C ARG A 702 33.28 -20.06 -28.70
N ALA A 703 32.96 -21.11 -27.96
CA ALA A 703 33.89 -22.12 -27.51
C ALA A 703 33.68 -23.42 -28.31
N VAL A 704 34.75 -23.94 -28.91
CA VAL A 704 34.79 -25.30 -29.46
C VAL A 704 35.71 -26.13 -28.59
N TYR A 705 35.12 -27.09 -27.89
CA TYR A 705 35.83 -28.11 -27.12
C TYR A 705 36.13 -29.29 -28.04
N TYR A 706 37.32 -29.86 -27.92
CA TYR A 706 37.85 -30.97 -28.70
C TYR A 706 38.26 -32.09 -27.74
N ASP A 707 37.91 -33.33 -28.08
CA ASP A 707 38.27 -34.54 -27.34
C ASP A 707 39.69 -35.05 -27.71
N ASP A 708 40.63 -34.11 -27.82
CA ASP A 708 42.07 -34.31 -28.02
C ASP A 708 42.81 -33.02 -27.63
N VAL A 709 44.12 -33.07 -27.41
CA VAL A 709 44.98 -31.92 -27.04
C VAL A 709 45.38 -31.05 -28.22
N ASP A 710 45.24 -31.53 -29.45
CA ASP A 710 45.78 -30.90 -30.67
C ASP A 710 44.76 -30.09 -31.48
N LEU A 711 43.58 -29.82 -30.90
CA LEU A 711 42.44 -29.13 -31.54
C LEU A 711 41.84 -29.92 -32.72
N THR A 712 41.90 -31.26 -32.67
CA THR A 712 41.27 -32.16 -33.64
C THR A 712 40.26 -33.11 -32.97
N GLY A 713 39.70 -34.06 -33.71
CA GLY A 713 38.77 -35.07 -33.16
C GLY A 713 37.33 -34.59 -32.95
N THR A 714 36.64 -35.22 -31.99
CA THR A 714 35.22 -34.99 -31.68
C THR A 714 35.04 -33.64 -31.00
N THR A 715 33.98 -32.89 -31.36
CA THR A 715 33.78 -31.53 -30.84
C THR A 715 32.43 -31.28 -30.18
N VAL A 716 32.43 -30.43 -29.15
CA VAL A 716 31.23 -29.79 -28.58
C VAL A 716 31.37 -28.27 -28.68
N THR A 717 30.37 -27.61 -29.27
CA THR A 717 30.35 -26.14 -29.40
C THR A 717 29.33 -25.52 -28.45
N ARG A 718 29.73 -24.48 -27.70
CA ARG A 718 28.83 -23.65 -26.89
C ARG A 718 29.28 -22.19 -26.86
N THR A 719 28.51 -21.33 -26.19
CA THR A 719 28.92 -19.95 -25.89
C THR A 719 29.28 -19.86 -24.42
N ASP A 720 30.54 -19.55 -24.13
CA ASP A 720 30.99 -19.35 -22.76
C ASP A 720 30.86 -17.88 -22.37
N PRO A 721 30.22 -17.56 -21.24
CA PRO A 721 30.03 -16.18 -20.81
C PRO A 721 31.36 -15.49 -20.50
N SER A 722 32.33 -16.24 -19.95
CA SER A 722 33.69 -15.79 -19.63
C SER A 722 34.62 -17.01 -19.63
N ILE A 723 35.92 -16.77 -19.68
CA ILE A 723 36.94 -17.83 -19.51
C ILE A 723 37.44 -17.72 -18.07
N ALA A 724 36.87 -18.53 -17.19
CA ALA A 724 37.15 -18.56 -15.76
C ALA A 724 36.86 -19.97 -15.21
N PHE A 725 37.55 -20.95 -15.76
CA PHE A 725 37.29 -22.36 -15.51
C PHE A 725 38.38 -22.98 -14.66
N ASP A 726 37.98 -23.66 -13.59
CA ASP A 726 38.80 -24.57 -12.80
C ASP A 726 38.05 -25.90 -12.79
N TRP A 727 38.46 -26.79 -13.70
CA TRP A 727 37.81 -28.09 -13.85
C TRP A 727 38.38 -29.12 -12.88
N GLY A 728 39.57 -28.87 -12.30
CA GLY A 728 40.29 -29.88 -11.53
C GLY A 728 40.45 -31.15 -12.38
N LEU A 729 39.96 -32.27 -11.87
CA LEU A 729 39.99 -33.59 -12.55
C LEU A 729 38.72 -33.89 -13.37
N ALA A 730 37.83 -32.91 -13.59
CA ALA A 730 36.54 -33.13 -14.23
C ALA A 730 36.57 -32.81 -15.73
N ALA A 731 35.67 -33.46 -16.49
CA ALA A 731 35.44 -33.14 -17.89
C ALA A 731 34.90 -31.71 -18.09
N PRO A 732 35.32 -31.00 -19.17
CA PRO A 732 34.98 -29.61 -19.35
C PRO A 732 33.53 -29.37 -19.79
N VAL A 733 32.98 -30.35 -20.51
CA VAL A 733 31.60 -30.39 -21.00
C VAL A 733 31.23 -31.83 -21.32
N SER A 734 29.95 -32.18 -21.17
CA SER A 734 29.46 -33.51 -21.55
C SER A 734 29.79 -33.82 -23.02
N GLY A 735 30.35 -35.00 -23.28
CA GLY A 735 30.79 -35.43 -24.62
C GLY A 735 32.28 -35.21 -24.89
N ILE A 736 33.03 -34.67 -23.92
CA ILE A 736 34.49 -34.50 -23.95
C ILE A 736 35.07 -35.21 -22.72
N GLY A 737 36.20 -35.88 -22.87
CA GLY A 737 36.93 -36.55 -21.79
C GLY A 737 37.46 -35.60 -20.72
N ALA A 738 37.77 -36.15 -19.54
CA ALA A 738 38.32 -35.39 -18.41
C ALA A 738 39.80 -35.02 -18.60
N ASP A 739 40.55 -35.86 -19.29
CA ASP A 739 41.94 -35.65 -19.62
C ASP A 739 42.09 -35.55 -21.14
N THR A 740 43.19 -34.93 -21.60
CA THR A 740 43.57 -34.86 -23.02
C THR A 740 42.55 -34.13 -23.91
N PHE A 741 42.04 -32.99 -23.46
CA PHE A 741 41.11 -32.16 -24.23
C PHE A 741 41.73 -30.82 -24.60
N SER A 742 41.13 -30.13 -25.57
CA SER A 742 41.50 -28.77 -25.92
C SER A 742 40.29 -27.91 -26.23
N VAL A 743 40.46 -26.59 -26.17
CA VAL A 743 39.38 -25.62 -26.39
C VAL A 743 39.90 -24.46 -27.21
N ARG A 744 39.11 -24.04 -28.20
CA ARG A 744 39.28 -22.77 -28.91
C ARG A 744 38.11 -21.86 -28.60
N TRP A 745 38.37 -20.79 -27.85
CA TRP A 745 37.45 -19.66 -27.73
C TRP A 745 37.75 -18.64 -28.82
N SER A 746 36.71 -18.22 -29.54
CA SER A 746 36.78 -17.22 -30.60
C SER A 746 35.65 -16.21 -30.46
N GLY A 747 35.91 -14.96 -30.82
CA GLY A 747 34.93 -13.89 -30.83
C GLY A 747 35.61 -12.52 -30.84
N SER A 748 35.07 -11.58 -30.08
CA SER A 748 35.69 -10.28 -29.85
C SER A 748 35.59 -9.82 -28.41
N VAL A 749 36.55 -8.99 -28.02
CA VAL A 749 36.56 -8.24 -26.77
C VAL A 749 36.35 -6.75 -27.06
N VAL A 750 35.58 -6.07 -26.21
CA VAL A 750 35.34 -4.63 -26.31
C VAL A 750 36.03 -3.95 -25.12
N PRO A 751 37.09 -3.12 -25.28
CA PRO A 751 37.82 -2.48 -24.19
C PRO A 751 37.09 -1.26 -23.62
N ARG A 752 37.18 -1.04 -22.30
CA ARG A 752 36.51 0.09 -21.61
C ARG A 752 37.21 1.42 -21.86
N TYR A 753 38.54 1.37 -22.01
CA TYR A 753 39.40 2.54 -22.11
C TYR A 753 40.29 2.42 -23.35
N SER A 754 40.73 3.55 -23.91
CA SER A 754 41.71 3.58 -24.99
C SER A 754 43.11 3.56 -24.39
N GLN A 755 43.64 2.37 -24.09
CA GLN A 755 44.85 2.17 -23.29
C GLN A 755 45.61 0.92 -23.72
N THR A 756 46.83 0.77 -23.24
CA THR A 756 47.51 -0.54 -23.27
C THR A 756 46.88 -1.45 -22.22
N TYR A 757 46.36 -2.58 -22.69
CA TYR A 757 45.83 -3.65 -21.86
C TYR A 757 46.89 -4.71 -21.64
N THR A 758 47.00 -5.17 -20.40
CA THR A 758 47.72 -6.40 -20.03
C THR A 758 46.70 -7.52 -19.91
N PHE A 759 46.74 -8.47 -20.82
CA PHE A 759 46.02 -9.74 -20.70
C PHE A 759 46.86 -10.71 -19.88
N ALA A 760 46.20 -11.50 -19.04
CA ALA A 760 46.81 -12.54 -18.23
C ALA A 760 46.00 -13.82 -18.36
N THR A 761 46.67 -14.94 -18.59
CA THR A 761 46.05 -16.27 -18.59
C THR A 761 46.55 -17.08 -17.42
N THR A 762 45.65 -17.73 -16.68
CA THR A 762 46.02 -18.79 -15.72
C THR A 762 45.75 -20.13 -16.40
N SER A 763 46.76 -20.96 -16.61
CA SER A 763 46.55 -22.29 -17.22
C SER A 763 47.45 -23.41 -16.68
N ASP A 764 46.93 -24.63 -16.75
CA ASP A 764 47.54 -25.95 -16.50
C ASP A 764 46.82 -26.87 -17.49
N ASP A 765 47.24 -27.12 -18.73
CA ASP A 765 48.54 -26.96 -19.38
C ASP A 765 48.58 -25.76 -20.37
N GLY A 766 48.87 -26.01 -21.65
CA GLY A 766 49.35 -25.02 -22.61
C GLY A 766 48.27 -24.07 -23.11
N VAL A 767 48.67 -22.84 -23.41
CA VAL A 767 47.77 -21.74 -23.79
C VAL A 767 48.35 -20.83 -24.86
N ARG A 768 47.52 -20.30 -25.76
CA ARG A 768 47.88 -19.24 -26.71
C ARG A 768 46.76 -18.22 -26.83
N LEU A 769 47.12 -16.94 -26.85
CA LEU A 769 46.18 -15.84 -26.97
C LEU A 769 46.54 -14.94 -28.15
N TRP A 770 45.60 -14.75 -29.06
CA TRP A 770 45.65 -13.71 -30.09
C TRP A 770 44.65 -12.60 -29.76
N VAL A 771 45.10 -11.36 -29.84
CA VAL A 771 44.24 -10.17 -29.76
C VAL A 771 44.52 -9.31 -30.98
N ASP A 772 43.47 -8.97 -31.72
CA ASP A 772 43.57 -8.25 -33.01
C ASP A 772 44.49 -8.97 -34.03
N GLY A 773 44.44 -10.31 -34.03
CA GLY A 773 45.29 -11.15 -34.87
C GLY A 773 46.76 -11.24 -34.44
N LYS A 774 47.20 -10.46 -33.44
CA LYS A 774 48.56 -10.52 -32.89
C LYS A 774 48.64 -11.57 -31.78
N LEU A 775 49.59 -12.49 -31.89
CA LEU A 775 49.93 -13.44 -30.82
C LEU A 775 50.56 -12.67 -29.65
N VAL A 776 49.85 -12.60 -28.52
CA VAL A 776 50.26 -11.84 -27.32
C VAL A 776 50.73 -12.74 -26.18
N ILE A 777 50.27 -14.00 -26.13
CA ILE A 777 50.75 -15.05 -25.22
C ILE A 777 50.94 -16.31 -26.05
N ASP A 778 52.13 -16.91 -25.99
CA ASP A 778 52.47 -18.14 -26.72
C ASP A 778 53.18 -19.13 -25.80
N GLN A 779 52.41 -20.02 -25.19
CA GLN A 779 52.87 -20.99 -24.20
C GLN A 779 52.28 -22.37 -24.49
N TRP A 780 52.46 -22.82 -25.73
CA TRP A 780 51.88 -24.07 -26.24
C TRP A 780 52.75 -25.31 -25.93
N THR A 781 53.03 -25.52 -24.65
CA THR A 781 53.80 -26.66 -24.13
C THR A 781 53.17 -27.12 -22.82
N ASN A 782 53.26 -28.40 -22.49
CA ASN A 782 52.79 -28.89 -21.19
C ASN A 782 53.50 -28.15 -20.04
N HIS A 783 52.74 -27.73 -19.03
CA HIS A 783 53.24 -27.00 -17.89
C HIS A 783 52.26 -27.00 -16.72
N SER A 784 52.79 -27.02 -15.50
CA SER A 784 51.98 -26.83 -14.29
C SER A 784 51.28 -25.47 -14.25
N ARG A 785 50.20 -25.36 -13.47
CA ARG A 785 49.46 -24.11 -13.19
C ARG A 785 50.36 -22.89 -13.03
N ARG A 786 50.26 -21.93 -13.96
CA ARG A 786 50.98 -20.66 -13.91
C ARG A 786 50.20 -19.52 -14.55
N VAL A 787 50.71 -18.30 -14.38
CA VAL A 787 50.17 -17.09 -15.00
C VAL A 787 51.12 -16.59 -16.08
N ASP A 788 50.62 -16.43 -17.29
CA ASP A 788 51.33 -15.83 -18.43
C ASP A 788 50.67 -14.51 -18.83
N THR A 789 51.45 -13.53 -19.28
CA THR A 789 50.94 -12.19 -19.59
C THR A 789 51.43 -11.67 -20.94
N GLY A 790 50.60 -10.85 -21.58
CA GLY A 790 50.89 -10.19 -22.85
C GLY A 790 50.21 -8.82 -22.91
N THR A 791 50.76 -7.90 -23.70
CA THR A 791 50.21 -6.53 -23.80
C THR A 791 49.82 -6.16 -25.23
N VAL A 792 48.75 -5.36 -25.34
CA VAL A 792 48.23 -4.83 -26.61
C VAL A 792 47.52 -3.50 -26.36
N THR A 793 47.69 -2.54 -27.27
CA THR A 793 46.98 -1.25 -27.21
C THR A 793 45.62 -1.39 -27.86
N LEU A 794 44.56 -1.04 -27.14
CA LEU A 794 43.17 -1.16 -27.60
C LEU A 794 42.46 0.20 -27.50
N THR A 795 41.43 0.41 -28.33
CA THR A 795 40.61 1.63 -28.36
C THR A 795 39.25 1.39 -27.73
N ALA A 796 38.85 2.22 -26.78
CA ALA A 796 37.58 2.11 -26.05
C ALA A 796 36.38 1.90 -26.99
N GLY A 797 35.53 0.92 -26.66
CA GLY A 797 34.29 0.65 -27.39
C GLY A 797 34.46 -0.07 -28.74
N GLN A 798 35.68 -0.23 -29.24
CA GLN A 798 35.93 -0.98 -30.47
C GLN A 798 35.80 -2.49 -30.21
N SER A 799 35.04 -3.20 -31.03
CA SER A 799 35.03 -4.67 -31.03
C SER A 799 36.32 -5.17 -31.67
N VAL A 800 37.16 -5.86 -30.89
CA VAL A 800 38.49 -6.34 -31.30
C VAL A 800 38.50 -7.87 -31.30
N PRO A 801 38.86 -8.54 -32.40
CA PRO A 801 38.91 -10.00 -32.45
C PRO A 801 39.83 -10.59 -31.38
N ILE A 802 39.37 -11.68 -30.75
CA ILE A 802 40.14 -12.43 -29.76
C ILE A 802 40.00 -13.93 -30.05
N VAL A 803 41.13 -14.64 -29.95
CA VAL A 803 41.17 -16.11 -29.99
C VAL A 803 42.02 -16.58 -28.82
N LEU A 804 41.47 -17.42 -27.96
CA LEU A 804 42.22 -18.14 -26.93
C LEU A 804 42.16 -19.63 -27.23
N GLU A 805 43.31 -20.27 -27.26
CA GLU A 805 43.43 -21.72 -27.34
C GLU A 805 44.06 -22.26 -26.07
N TYR A 806 43.60 -23.41 -25.64
CA TYR A 806 44.04 -24.10 -24.44
C TYR A 806 44.03 -25.61 -24.68
N PHE A 807 44.96 -26.34 -24.08
CA PHE A 807 44.86 -27.79 -23.93
C PHE A 807 45.17 -28.21 -22.49
N ASP A 808 44.56 -29.31 -22.08
CA ASP A 808 44.90 -30.08 -20.88
C ASP A 808 45.55 -31.40 -21.30
N ASN A 809 46.69 -31.75 -20.72
CA ASN A 809 47.36 -33.01 -20.95
C ASN A 809 47.61 -33.75 -19.61
N LEU A 810 46.51 -34.28 -19.08
CA LEU A 810 46.39 -35.13 -17.89
C LEU A 810 46.30 -34.34 -16.58
N ARG A 811 45.42 -34.83 -15.70
CA ARG A 811 45.20 -34.39 -14.31
C ARG A 811 44.40 -33.09 -14.22
N ASN A 812 45.02 -32.00 -13.75
CA ASN A 812 44.30 -30.82 -13.30
C ASN A 812 44.20 -29.81 -14.44
N ALA A 813 42.97 -29.49 -14.85
CA ALA A 813 42.70 -28.52 -15.89
C ALA A 813 42.22 -27.18 -15.32
N VAL A 814 42.87 -26.08 -15.70
CA VAL A 814 42.44 -24.71 -15.39
C VAL A 814 42.67 -23.78 -16.57
N ALA A 815 41.71 -22.89 -16.86
CA ALA A 815 41.84 -21.84 -17.86
C ALA A 815 41.10 -20.58 -17.41
N GLU A 816 41.83 -19.51 -17.13
CA GLU A 816 41.28 -18.19 -16.83
C GLU A 816 41.83 -17.15 -17.81
N LEU A 817 40.98 -16.19 -18.22
CA LEU A 817 41.39 -15.02 -18.97
C LEU A 817 41.06 -13.75 -18.17
N ARG A 818 42.11 -13.03 -17.79
CA ARG A 818 42.05 -11.75 -17.10
C ARG A 818 42.60 -10.63 -17.96
N TRP A 819 42.17 -9.41 -17.66
CA TRP A 819 42.72 -8.20 -18.28
C TRP A 819 42.84 -7.06 -17.28
N SER A 820 43.76 -6.14 -17.53
CA SER A 820 43.96 -4.93 -16.74
C SER A 820 44.48 -3.81 -17.63
N SER A 821 44.33 -2.56 -17.19
CA SER A 821 44.92 -1.39 -17.83
C SER A 821 45.19 -0.33 -16.76
N THR A 822 45.73 0.83 -17.14
CA THR A 822 46.01 1.90 -16.17
C THR A 822 44.76 2.41 -15.44
N SER A 823 43.57 2.24 -16.02
CA SER A 823 42.29 2.67 -15.43
C SER A 823 41.41 1.52 -14.93
N GLN A 824 41.90 0.28 -14.92
CA GLN A 824 41.16 -0.86 -14.37
C GLN A 824 42.10 -1.88 -13.71
N THR A 825 41.73 -2.35 -12.52
CA THR A 825 42.42 -3.45 -11.85
C THR A 825 42.22 -4.76 -12.61
N SER A 826 43.07 -5.76 -12.32
CA SER A 826 42.96 -7.09 -12.93
C SER A 826 41.65 -7.78 -12.54
N GLU A 827 40.83 -8.07 -13.54
CA GLU A 827 39.57 -8.79 -13.43
C GLU A 827 39.48 -9.88 -14.51
N ILE A 828 38.64 -10.90 -14.30
CA ILE A 828 38.20 -11.79 -15.38
C ILE A 828 37.51 -10.93 -16.44
N VAL A 829 37.80 -11.18 -17.72
CA VAL A 829 37.15 -10.43 -18.80
C VAL A 829 35.64 -10.64 -18.72
N PRO A 830 34.84 -9.59 -18.41
CA PRO A 830 33.42 -9.80 -18.11
C PRO A 830 32.61 -10.17 -19.35
N THR A 831 31.56 -10.97 -19.18
CA THR A 831 30.63 -11.38 -20.25
C THR A 831 30.12 -10.21 -21.09
N THR A 832 29.82 -9.09 -20.45
CA THR A 832 29.33 -7.86 -21.11
C THR A 832 30.34 -7.21 -22.05
N ARG A 833 31.61 -7.61 -21.97
CA ARG A 833 32.72 -7.16 -22.82
C ARG A 833 33.12 -8.16 -23.89
N LEU A 834 32.44 -9.32 -23.96
CA LEU A 834 32.71 -10.37 -24.94
C LEU A 834 31.54 -10.50 -25.93
N ARG A 835 31.85 -10.77 -27.20
CA ARG A 835 30.87 -11.09 -28.25
C ARG A 835 31.34 -12.35 -29.01
N PRO A 836 30.47 -13.34 -29.26
CA PRO A 836 30.85 -14.62 -29.85
C PRO A 836 31.13 -14.56 -31.35
#